data_AF-A0A8S8YXQ2-F1
#
_entry.id   AF-A0A8S8YXQ2-F1
#
_cell.length_a   1.000
_cell.length_b   1.000
_cell.length_c   1.000
_cell.angle_alpha   90.00
_cell.angle_beta   90.00
_cell.angle_gamma   90.00
#
_symmetry.space_group_name_H-M   'P 1'
#
loop_
_entity.id
_entity.type
_entity.pdbx_description
1 polymer ?
#
loop_
_entity_poly.entity_id
_entity_poly.type
_entity_poly.pdbx_seq_one_letter_code
_entity_poly.pdbx_strand_id
1 'polypeptide(L)'
;MGSSGNLRLPLIVAALLLVTDFSLAANALVQVPEDTGDSGEELVAPLPNMPPPLMCGDFECPEKNRMPGFRPADSDPPVEEPGWWFGYWYDLDSDGMDDRLQRIIAGQRTSVSTTSITGADGLPTVAIVVDYSWHPGASDIDAIRTVLYEHGWQDQSSWFDPLRILDSIVIDHVPVSSLIDIWSLDGVVMIEEQTVIVPLLDKATRGSKVRDSEIFDETMRDFGYDGSGVVIAILDTGVDNEHFSLDDFSDENNDNEKEPDELADPKWLGGCDATSWSSQDCDDGSNDPDDGDGHGTHVSGIALGTGDERRINQGYAPGAYLVDVKVMTDAGATNSAATLRGIQWVVDNVDHDWGNNESSEGIDVMSMSFGSGSDPQGDDPGDNGTSAEARAVDEAAEAGIVPVAAIGNDGRRRVTSVGSSDSAITVGAIDDENTIERGDDMIASYSNSGPREDDGDDNEWDELKPTVVAPGSNIMSAQNAASSSTIPGAPKPLAEDSYTQMSGTSMSCPAVAGLVAVMLQIDSSLEPQEIKDLLQNNSERRGQASEPDITDKWNEQYGFGIIDGNMILEAMLGGGVDPTPGNNSTEPPPPGSGDWVVMENPEEGSWLVEGETYSARGHIDEDAETNGTIDEVAVRISYTHRPDGEPKREVILLDWHAAQGTSNWTTPFTLPEFTEDEINVIEVIIEAQARNEFDQWSDMVEQKHEVGLVAVTMGGPSGQNPVSGNVNVYGTWESVNGGTMQWRLGTDPWGVAQTFGGSGSGSGDWSVTWDTEEVDDGFYRLSSRMVSGDGIYSEEIRRTVEVDNYPPAANLMFRTGLSVEEYGIPLTETYVNTFLEIRTEIRNDGDLAASNLAIALYEDGSRKDEMVLPSIDSGDIVEVVLYWNPTTVGEKTVMVSLDPSNSIEELNEDDNDQSITFPVVKRPQGIDLAFRDGAVRTEPVIPRPNEQFLITARVDNLGSSDATSVEATLEIHNDLGWELVSSTAISLVVGQGASQLSFAHRVNQSGPLEVRITLSGSGLADLDWSNNQVETAVLVDESTLSGGRALNFDAGELPIRVIDLDGEGIVITEKGGMLSLTG
;
A
#
# COMPACT_ATOMS: atom_id res chain seq x y z
N MET A 1 -69.25 4.48 39.35
CA MET A 1 -69.82 4.72 38.01
C MET A 1 -68.72 4.39 37.03
N GLY A 2 -68.97 3.41 36.16
CA GLY A 2 -67.93 2.80 35.32
C GLY A 2 -67.63 3.55 34.05
N SER A 3 -66.65 2.98 33.33
CA SER A 3 -66.26 3.22 31.94
C SER A 3 -65.63 4.61 31.70
N SER A 4 -64.39 4.76 31.25
CA SER A 4 -63.61 3.98 30.27
C SER A 4 -62.13 4.35 30.37
N GLY A 5 -61.23 3.38 30.11
CA GLY A 5 -59.80 3.63 29.89
C GLY A 5 -58.86 2.73 30.69
N ASN A 6 -58.89 1.43 30.37
CA ASN A 6 -57.86 0.40 30.65
C ASN A 6 -56.46 0.85 30.18
N LEU A 7 -55.30 0.31 30.59
CA LEU A 7 -54.81 -0.70 31.55
C LEU A 7 -53.26 -0.51 31.50
N ARG A 8 -52.57 -0.20 32.61
CA ARG A 8 -51.58 -1.06 33.31
C ARG A 8 -50.42 -1.60 32.44
N LEU A 9 -49.19 -1.09 32.61
CA LEU A 9 -48.14 -1.39 33.63
C LEU A 9 -47.10 -2.41 33.08
N PRO A 10 -45.87 -2.51 33.66
CA PRO A 10 -44.58 -2.61 32.97
C PRO A 10 -43.83 -3.92 33.34
N LEU A 11 -42.54 -4.01 32.95
CA LEU A 11 -41.41 -4.76 33.57
C LEU A 11 -40.65 -5.79 32.68
N ILE A 12 -39.35 -5.48 32.50
CA ILE A 12 -38.11 -6.32 32.53
C ILE A 12 -37.86 -7.34 31.39
N VAL A 13 -36.68 -7.25 30.74
CA VAL A 13 -35.48 -8.17 30.72
C VAL A 13 -34.61 -7.89 29.47
N ALA A 14 -33.31 -8.16 29.62
CA ALA A 14 -32.10 -7.91 28.83
C ALA A 14 -31.99 -8.45 27.38
N ALA A 15 -31.03 -7.87 26.63
CA ALA A 15 -30.06 -8.46 25.67
C ALA A 15 -29.12 -7.32 25.17
N LEU A 16 -27.80 -7.33 25.45
CA LEU A 16 -26.65 -7.82 24.63
C LEU A 16 -26.57 -7.12 23.24
N LEU A 17 -25.58 -6.25 22.98
CA LEU A 17 -24.14 -6.43 22.59
C LEU A 17 -23.95 -6.38 21.05
N LEU A 18 -22.87 -5.68 20.61
CA LEU A 18 -22.14 -5.72 19.30
C LEU A 18 -22.54 -4.65 18.24
N VAL A 19 -21.67 -3.97 17.47
CA VAL A 19 -20.25 -4.12 17.04
C VAL A 19 -19.60 -2.71 16.84
N THR A 20 -18.27 -2.68 16.97
CA THR A 20 -17.16 -1.73 16.67
C THR A 20 -17.22 -0.96 15.33
N ASP A 21 -16.79 0.32 15.22
CA ASP A 21 -15.43 0.89 14.94
C ASP A 21 -14.96 0.63 13.47
N PHE A 22 -14.28 1.49 12.69
CA PHE A 22 -13.49 2.70 12.94
C PHE A 22 -13.21 3.56 11.68
N SER A 23 -12.54 4.70 11.91
CA SER A 23 -12.12 5.83 11.07
C SER A 23 -11.05 5.59 9.99
N LEU A 24 -10.85 6.52 9.03
CA LEU A 24 -9.54 7.17 8.74
C LEU A 24 -9.64 8.45 7.85
N ALA A 25 -8.60 9.28 7.94
CA ALA A 25 -8.48 10.69 7.54
C ALA A 25 -7.89 10.87 6.10
N ALA A 26 -8.36 11.84 5.31
CA ALA A 26 -7.79 13.20 5.10
C ALA A 26 -6.50 13.28 4.27
N ASN A 27 -6.64 13.97 3.12
CA ASN A 27 -5.70 14.16 2.01
C ASN A 27 -4.75 15.34 2.20
N ALA A 28 -3.74 15.44 1.32
CA ALA A 28 -3.13 16.71 0.93
C ALA A 28 -3.20 16.90 -0.61
N LEU A 29 -4.08 17.82 -1.00
CA LEU A 29 -4.26 18.42 -2.34
C LEU A 29 -3.14 19.42 -2.68
N VAL A 30 -2.96 19.77 -3.97
CA VAL A 30 -3.28 21.12 -4.51
C VAL A 30 -3.25 21.12 -6.06
N GLN A 31 -4.33 21.67 -6.62
CA GLN A 31 -4.60 22.02 -8.03
C GLN A 31 -3.94 23.34 -8.46
N VAL A 32 -3.80 23.60 -9.78
CA VAL A 32 -4.14 24.92 -10.38
C VAL A 32 -4.68 24.78 -11.83
N PRO A 33 -5.64 25.64 -12.28
CA PRO A 33 -6.52 25.44 -13.45
C PRO A 33 -6.21 26.27 -14.73
N GLU A 34 -6.66 25.73 -15.88
CA GLU A 34 -7.55 26.32 -16.92
C GLU A 34 -7.34 27.77 -17.48
N ASP A 35 -7.06 27.94 -18.79
CA ASP A 35 -8.05 27.92 -19.90
C ASP A 35 -7.78 28.89 -21.10
N THR A 36 -8.21 28.41 -22.28
CA THR A 36 -8.75 29.06 -23.51
C THR A 36 -7.89 29.38 -24.74
N GLY A 37 -8.27 28.77 -25.89
CA GLY A 37 -8.00 29.39 -27.20
C GLY A 37 -8.15 28.63 -28.55
N ASP A 38 -9.17 27.79 -28.76
CA ASP A 38 -9.84 27.40 -30.04
C ASP A 38 -9.03 27.36 -31.38
N SER A 39 -8.86 26.17 -31.99
CA SER A 39 -9.44 25.83 -33.32
C SER A 39 -8.85 24.56 -33.97
N GLY A 40 -9.75 23.65 -34.38
CA GLY A 40 -9.51 22.70 -35.48
C GLY A 40 -9.72 21.23 -35.13
N GLU A 41 -10.85 20.67 -35.58
CA GLU A 41 -11.11 19.22 -35.58
C GLU A 41 -10.01 18.45 -36.34
N GLU A 42 -9.17 17.72 -35.60
CA GLU A 42 -8.62 16.44 -36.02
C GLU A 42 -9.06 15.39 -35.01
N LEU A 43 -9.71 14.33 -35.50
CA LEU A 43 -10.02 13.13 -34.73
C LEU A 43 -8.69 12.46 -34.35
N VAL A 44 -8.15 12.84 -33.19
CA VAL A 44 -7.10 12.11 -32.50
C VAL A 44 -7.70 10.78 -32.10
N ALA A 45 -7.15 9.68 -32.60
CA ALA A 45 -7.48 8.36 -32.09
C ALA A 45 -7.09 8.35 -30.60
N PRO A 46 -7.99 7.98 -29.67
CA PRO A 46 -7.66 8.02 -28.26
C PRO A 46 -6.47 7.09 -27.99
N LEU A 47 -5.57 7.57 -27.14
CA LEU A 47 -4.50 6.77 -26.55
C LEU A 47 -5.12 5.49 -25.94
N PRO A 48 -4.43 4.33 -25.94
CA PRO A 48 -5.06 3.03 -25.66
C PRO A 48 -5.74 2.88 -24.29
N ASN A 49 -5.57 3.82 -23.36
CA ASN A 49 -6.03 3.73 -21.97
C ASN A 49 -6.98 4.86 -21.49
N MET A 50 -7.40 5.82 -22.33
CA MET A 50 -8.34 6.87 -21.89
C MET A 50 -9.80 6.36 -21.83
N PRO A 51 -10.63 6.81 -20.87
CA PRO A 51 -12.08 6.55 -20.87
C PRO A 51 -12.79 7.19 -22.08
N PRO A 52 -13.95 6.65 -22.51
CA PRO A 52 -14.78 7.32 -23.51
C PRO A 52 -15.36 8.62 -22.91
N PRO A 53 -15.48 9.71 -23.69
CA PRO A 53 -16.03 10.96 -23.17
C PRO A 53 -17.44 10.75 -22.61
N LEU A 54 -17.75 11.37 -21.47
CA LEU A 54 -19.08 11.29 -20.86
C LEU A 54 -20.12 12.01 -21.73
N MET A 55 -21.13 11.25 -22.19
CA MET A 55 -22.12 11.73 -23.15
C MET A 55 -23.45 12.10 -22.49
N CYS A 56 -23.86 13.35 -22.65
CA CYS A 56 -25.18 13.88 -22.28
C CYS A 56 -26.13 13.84 -23.49
N GLY A 57 -26.53 12.62 -23.85
CA GLY A 57 -27.31 12.36 -25.07
C GLY A 57 -26.43 12.29 -26.31
N ASP A 58 -26.61 13.19 -27.27
CA ASP A 58 -25.86 13.22 -28.54
C ASP A 58 -24.57 14.08 -28.48
N PHE A 59 -24.26 14.69 -27.33
CA PHE A 59 -23.13 15.61 -27.12
C PHE A 59 -22.38 15.28 -25.83
N GLU A 60 -21.12 15.67 -25.75
CA GLU A 60 -20.30 15.58 -24.53
C GLU A 60 -20.90 16.45 -23.41
N CYS A 61 -20.88 15.93 -22.19
CA CYS A 61 -21.40 16.64 -21.02
C CYS A 61 -20.55 17.89 -20.73
N PRO A 62 -21.17 19.02 -20.35
CA PRO A 62 -20.41 20.19 -19.93
C PRO A 62 -19.73 19.93 -18.59
N GLU A 63 -18.59 20.59 -18.36
CA GLU A 63 -17.91 20.54 -17.06
C GLU A 63 -18.87 20.88 -15.91
N LYS A 64 -18.82 20.04 -14.88
CA LYS A 64 -19.64 20.18 -13.69
C LYS A 64 -18.82 20.86 -12.59
N ASN A 65 -19.39 21.89 -11.95
CA ASN A 65 -18.78 22.46 -10.76
C ASN A 65 -18.92 21.49 -9.58
N ARG A 66 -17.81 20.85 -9.20
CA ARG A 66 -17.71 19.91 -8.09
C ARG A 66 -16.99 20.50 -6.86
N MET A 67 -16.84 21.83 -6.79
CA MET A 67 -16.30 22.49 -5.59
C MET A 67 -17.30 22.38 -4.42
N PRO A 68 -16.82 22.36 -3.16
CA PRO A 68 -17.69 22.29 -1.99
C PRO A 68 -18.75 23.41 -2.00
N GLY A 69 -20.02 23.01 -2.11
CA GLY A 69 -21.13 23.92 -2.37
C GLY A 69 -21.86 24.45 -1.12
N PHE A 70 -22.86 25.30 -1.36
CA PHE A 70 -23.75 25.77 -0.30
C PHE A 70 -24.84 24.73 -0.01
N ARG A 71 -24.68 23.99 1.09
CA ARG A 71 -25.63 22.94 1.51
C ARG A 71 -27.07 23.47 1.72
N PRO A 72 -28.10 22.67 1.38
CA PRO A 72 -29.49 22.91 1.76
C PRO A 72 -29.69 23.05 3.27
N ALA A 73 -30.81 23.66 3.68
CA ALA A 73 -31.08 23.94 5.09
C ALA A 73 -31.40 22.69 5.93
N ASP A 74 -31.78 21.59 5.26
CA ASP A 74 -32.14 20.29 5.83
C ASP A 74 -31.04 19.23 5.65
N SER A 75 -29.92 19.58 5.03
CA SER A 75 -28.71 18.76 4.94
C SER A 75 -27.79 19.06 6.13
N ASP A 76 -26.96 18.09 6.52
CA ASP A 76 -25.97 18.25 7.59
C ASP A 76 -24.60 18.70 7.02
N PRO A 77 -23.65 19.20 7.84
CA PRO A 77 -22.31 19.49 7.36
C PRO A 77 -21.68 18.19 6.83
N PRO A 78 -20.78 18.26 5.83
CA PRO A 78 -20.07 17.07 5.36
C PRO A 78 -19.41 16.35 6.53
N VAL A 79 -19.54 15.02 6.57
CA VAL A 79 -18.87 14.15 7.53
C VAL A 79 -17.47 13.76 7.05
N GLU A 80 -17.19 13.94 5.76
CA GLU A 80 -15.89 13.70 5.13
C GLU A 80 -15.17 15.01 4.80
N GLU A 81 -13.84 14.96 4.62
CA GLU A 81 -13.11 16.14 4.17
C GLU A 81 -13.42 16.46 2.70
N PRO A 82 -13.88 17.69 2.37
CA PRO A 82 -14.27 18.00 1.00
C PRO A 82 -13.09 17.93 0.02
N GLY A 83 -13.35 17.38 -1.18
CA GLY A 83 -12.40 17.39 -2.31
C GLY A 83 -11.68 16.07 -2.59
N TRP A 84 -11.93 15.01 -1.81
CA TRP A 84 -11.35 13.67 -2.05
C TRP A 84 -11.70 13.12 -3.44
N TRP A 85 -12.90 13.44 -3.95
CA TRP A 85 -13.40 12.99 -5.25
C TRP A 85 -12.62 13.51 -6.46
N PHE A 86 -11.76 14.52 -6.30
CA PHE A 86 -10.86 14.97 -7.38
C PHE A 86 -9.64 14.06 -7.58
N GLY A 87 -9.37 13.17 -6.62
CA GLY A 87 -8.33 12.15 -6.72
C GLY A 87 -8.89 10.73 -6.68
N TYR A 88 -10.18 10.55 -6.98
CA TYR A 88 -10.81 9.24 -6.97
C TYR A 88 -10.20 8.37 -8.08
N TRP A 89 -9.70 7.21 -7.69
CA TRP A 89 -8.84 6.37 -8.52
C TRP A 89 -9.48 5.91 -9.85
N TYR A 90 -10.79 5.65 -9.86
CA TYR A 90 -11.51 5.19 -11.05
C TYR A 90 -12.16 6.33 -11.87
N ASP A 91 -11.85 7.60 -11.59
CA ASP A 91 -12.26 8.79 -12.34
C ASP A 91 -11.02 9.44 -12.99
N LEU A 92 -10.51 8.82 -14.07
CA LEU A 92 -9.20 9.19 -14.64
C LEU A 92 -9.24 10.55 -15.35
N ASP A 93 -10.40 10.91 -15.92
CA ASP A 93 -10.62 12.20 -16.58
C ASP A 93 -11.20 13.27 -15.64
N SER A 94 -11.43 12.92 -14.38
CA SER A 94 -11.90 13.84 -13.33
C SER A 94 -13.19 14.56 -13.71
N ASP A 95 -14.17 13.85 -14.25
CA ASP A 95 -15.48 14.38 -14.62
C ASP A 95 -16.59 14.08 -13.58
N GLY A 96 -16.29 13.27 -12.57
CA GLY A 96 -17.21 12.89 -11.50
C GLY A 96 -18.14 11.73 -11.82
N MET A 97 -17.83 10.93 -12.84
CA MET A 97 -18.42 9.64 -13.13
C MET A 97 -17.33 8.57 -13.13
N ASP A 98 -17.59 7.43 -12.51
CA ASP A 98 -16.68 6.29 -12.58
C ASP A 98 -16.50 5.82 -14.04
N ASP A 99 -15.26 5.70 -14.50
CA ASP A 99 -14.92 5.31 -15.88
C ASP A 99 -15.56 3.96 -16.28
N ARG A 100 -15.80 3.08 -15.30
CA ARG A 100 -16.46 1.79 -15.51
C ARG A 100 -17.93 1.97 -15.86
N LEU A 101 -18.61 2.97 -15.28
CA LEU A 101 -19.98 3.38 -15.62
C LEU A 101 -20.02 4.12 -16.96
N GLN A 102 -19.07 5.01 -17.23
CA GLN A 102 -18.95 5.70 -18.54
C GLN A 102 -18.85 4.68 -19.69
N ARG A 103 -18.07 3.61 -19.53
CA ARG A 103 -17.97 2.51 -20.52
C ARG A 103 -19.28 1.74 -20.68
N ILE A 104 -20.09 1.61 -19.63
CA ILE A 104 -21.45 1.04 -19.72
C ILE A 104 -22.37 1.97 -20.51
N ILE A 105 -22.33 3.27 -20.23
CA ILE A 105 -23.11 4.29 -20.95
C ILE A 105 -22.74 4.30 -22.44
N ALA A 106 -21.45 4.20 -22.77
CA ALA A 106 -20.94 4.13 -24.13
C ALA A 106 -21.22 2.78 -24.84
N GLY A 107 -21.79 1.80 -24.13
CA GLY A 107 -22.07 0.45 -24.65
C GLY A 107 -20.81 -0.39 -24.92
N GLN A 108 -19.66 0.00 -24.33
CA GLN A 108 -18.40 -0.75 -24.39
C GLN A 108 -18.34 -1.85 -23.32
N ARG A 109 -19.12 -1.70 -22.25
CA ARG A 109 -19.23 -2.62 -21.12
C ARG A 109 -20.70 -2.86 -20.77
N THR A 110 -21.01 -3.97 -20.12
CA THR A 110 -22.32 -4.26 -19.53
C THR A 110 -22.19 -4.31 -18.02
N SER A 111 -23.28 -4.03 -17.28
CA SER A 111 -23.24 -4.12 -15.82
C SER A 111 -22.78 -5.51 -15.36
N VAL A 112 -21.93 -5.50 -14.34
CA VAL A 112 -21.42 -6.71 -13.68
C VAL A 112 -22.18 -7.04 -12.39
N SER A 113 -23.12 -6.18 -11.94
CA SER A 113 -23.83 -6.35 -10.66
C SER A 113 -24.49 -7.72 -10.53
N THR A 114 -24.26 -8.43 -9.40
CA THR A 114 -24.87 -9.73 -9.09
C THR A 114 -26.36 -9.64 -8.83
N THR A 115 -26.85 -8.47 -8.42
CA THR A 115 -28.27 -8.18 -8.26
C THR A 115 -28.91 -7.66 -9.54
N SER A 116 -28.14 -7.45 -10.63
CA SER A 116 -28.64 -6.83 -11.85
C SER A 116 -29.92 -7.47 -12.41
N ILE A 117 -30.91 -6.63 -12.70
CA ILE A 117 -32.13 -7.00 -13.42
C ILE A 117 -32.20 -6.25 -14.75
N THR A 118 -33.16 -6.59 -15.61
CA THR A 118 -33.41 -5.78 -16.82
C THR A 118 -34.15 -4.49 -16.46
N GLY A 119 -33.48 -3.35 -16.64
CA GLY A 119 -34.02 -2.02 -16.45
C GLY A 119 -35.10 -1.65 -17.48
N ALA A 120 -35.80 -0.54 -17.24
CA ALA A 120 -36.84 -0.06 -18.16
C ALA A 120 -36.29 0.41 -19.52
N ASP A 121 -35.00 0.73 -19.57
CA ASP A 121 -34.22 1.02 -20.78
C ASP A 121 -33.82 -0.24 -21.57
N GLY A 122 -34.09 -1.43 -21.02
CA GLY A 122 -33.76 -2.72 -21.64
C GLY A 122 -32.31 -3.15 -21.45
N LEU A 123 -31.54 -2.43 -20.63
CA LEU A 123 -30.16 -2.79 -20.25
C LEU A 123 -30.13 -3.45 -18.87
N PRO A 124 -29.10 -4.25 -18.55
CA PRO A 124 -28.84 -4.67 -17.18
C PRO A 124 -28.63 -3.46 -16.27
N THR A 125 -29.36 -3.39 -15.15
CA THR A 125 -29.22 -2.32 -14.15
C THR A 125 -27.88 -2.40 -13.42
N VAL A 126 -27.36 -1.25 -12.97
CA VAL A 126 -26.10 -1.14 -12.20
C VAL A 126 -26.38 -0.94 -10.70
N ALA A 127 -25.37 -1.20 -9.87
CA ALA A 127 -25.35 -0.85 -8.46
C ALA A 127 -24.32 0.27 -8.26
N ILE A 128 -24.68 1.34 -7.56
CA ILE A 128 -23.86 2.56 -7.48
C ILE A 128 -23.80 3.15 -6.06
N VAL A 129 -22.80 3.99 -5.83
CA VAL A 129 -22.74 4.93 -4.70
C VAL A 129 -22.83 6.35 -5.29
N VAL A 130 -23.64 7.21 -4.68
CA VAL A 130 -23.81 8.60 -5.09
C VAL A 130 -23.28 9.51 -3.99
N ASP A 131 -22.18 10.20 -4.25
CA ASP A 131 -21.45 11.01 -3.27
C ASP A 131 -21.82 12.48 -3.39
N TYR A 132 -21.93 13.16 -2.26
CA TYR A 132 -22.26 14.58 -2.16
C TYR A 132 -21.14 15.40 -1.54
N SER A 133 -21.06 16.69 -1.88
CA SER A 133 -20.18 17.66 -1.22
C SER A 133 -20.63 18.07 0.20
N TRP A 134 -21.71 17.47 0.71
CA TRP A 134 -22.27 17.65 2.05
C TRP A 134 -23.07 16.42 2.46
N HIS A 135 -23.37 16.26 3.74
CA HIS A 135 -24.16 15.13 4.21
C HIS A 135 -25.61 15.21 3.71
N PRO A 136 -26.08 14.26 2.90
CA PRO A 136 -27.32 14.39 2.14
C PRO A 136 -28.56 14.52 3.05
N GLY A 137 -29.34 15.58 2.82
CA GLY A 137 -30.57 15.87 3.54
C GLY A 137 -31.81 15.20 2.94
N ALA A 138 -32.97 15.48 3.51
CA ALA A 138 -34.24 14.94 3.00
C ALA A 138 -34.52 15.42 1.56
N SER A 139 -34.16 16.66 1.21
CA SER A 139 -34.28 17.19 -0.16
C SER A 139 -33.45 16.42 -1.18
N ASP A 140 -32.23 16.03 -0.80
CA ASP A 140 -31.27 15.34 -1.67
C ASP A 140 -31.75 13.92 -1.95
N ILE A 141 -32.18 13.22 -0.89
CA ILE A 141 -32.79 11.89 -0.95
C ILE A 141 -34.04 11.88 -1.86
N ASP A 142 -34.94 12.86 -1.69
CA ASP A 142 -36.16 12.97 -2.50
C ASP A 142 -35.84 13.26 -3.98
N ALA A 143 -34.77 14.04 -4.26
CA ALA A 143 -34.35 14.34 -5.62
C ALA A 143 -33.87 13.09 -6.37
N ILE A 144 -32.99 12.28 -5.76
CA ILE A 144 -32.53 11.02 -6.35
C ILE A 144 -33.70 10.06 -6.56
N ARG A 145 -34.57 9.87 -5.55
CA ARG A 145 -35.75 8.99 -5.69
C ARG A 145 -36.65 9.42 -6.84
N THR A 146 -36.80 10.73 -7.05
CA THR A 146 -37.60 11.26 -8.16
C THR A 146 -37.00 10.84 -9.50
N VAL A 147 -35.70 11.04 -9.71
CA VAL A 147 -35.01 10.62 -10.95
C VAL A 147 -35.12 9.11 -11.15
N LEU A 148 -34.81 8.31 -10.13
CA LEU A 148 -34.91 6.85 -10.20
C LEU A 148 -36.31 6.38 -10.61
N TYR A 149 -37.37 6.92 -10.00
CA TYR A 149 -38.75 6.55 -10.34
C TYR A 149 -39.16 6.97 -11.76
N GLU A 150 -38.65 8.10 -12.26
CA GLU A 150 -38.90 8.54 -13.65
C GLU A 150 -38.28 7.56 -14.66
N HIS A 151 -37.18 6.91 -14.30
CA HIS A 151 -36.50 5.87 -15.08
C HIS A 151 -36.97 4.44 -14.78
N GLY A 152 -38.04 4.29 -14.00
CA GLY A 152 -38.69 3.00 -13.78
C GLY A 152 -38.07 2.12 -12.69
N TRP A 153 -37.24 2.70 -11.81
CA TRP A 153 -36.72 2.04 -10.61
C TRP A 153 -37.85 1.69 -9.62
N GLN A 154 -37.67 0.62 -8.83
CA GLN A 154 -38.69 0.11 -7.91
C GLN A 154 -38.14 -0.10 -6.48
N ASP A 155 -38.63 0.71 -5.54
CA ASP A 155 -38.16 0.73 -4.13
C ASP A 155 -38.37 -0.60 -3.38
N GLN A 156 -39.40 -1.39 -3.73
CA GLN A 156 -39.75 -2.60 -2.95
C GLN A 156 -38.77 -3.76 -3.10
N SER A 157 -37.88 -3.71 -4.09
CA SER A 157 -36.92 -4.77 -4.39
C SER A 157 -35.50 -4.24 -4.58
N SER A 158 -35.24 -3.00 -4.21
CA SER A 158 -33.96 -2.33 -4.48
C SER A 158 -33.39 -1.74 -3.21
N TRP A 159 -32.07 -1.79 -3.08
CA TRP A 159 -31.36 -1.13 -2.00
C TRP A 159 -31.36 0.39 -2.23
N PHE A 160 -31.62 1.16 -1.19
CA PHE A 160 -31.50 2.61 -1.17
C PHE A 160 -31.19 3.02 0.26
N ASP A 161 -29.92 3.28 0.56
CA ASP A 161 -29.46 3.53 1.92
C ASP A 161 -28.56 4.77 1.97
N PRO A 162 -29.05 5.88 2.53
CA PRO A 162 -28.21 7.02 2.89
C PRO A 162 -27.27 6.62 4.04
N LEU A 163 -25.97 6.66 3.78
CA LEU A 163 -24.98 6.26 4.78
C LEU A 163 -24.85 7.36 5.84
N ARG A 164 -24.68 6.96 7.09
CA ARG A 164 -24.46 7.89 8.21
C ARG A 164 -23.01 8.32 8.38
N ILE A 165 -22.08 7.53 7.83
CA ILE A 165 -20.63 7.67 8.03
C ILE A 165 -19.92 8.25 6.80
N LEU A 166 -20.60 8.25 5.64
CA LEU A 166 -20.14 8.86 4.39
C LEU A 166 -21.18 9.90 3.95
N ASP A 167 -20.76 10.88 3.16
CA ASP A 167 -21.62 11.88 2.53
C ASP A 167 -22.31 11.31 1.27
N SER A 168 -22.79 10.06 1.36
CA SER A 168 -23.15 9.24 0.20
C SER A 168 -24.46 8.46 0.37
N ILE A 169 -25.04 8.07 -0.75
CA ILE A 169 -26.24 7.21 -0.81
C ILE A 169 -25.93 5.98 -1.67
N VAL A 170 -26.08 4.79 -1.08
CA VAL A 170 -25.86 3.50 -1.76
C VAL A 170 -27.15 3.02 -2.38
N ILE A 171 -27.12 2.66 -3.67
CA ILE A 171 -28.32 2.36 -4.44
C ILE A 171 -28.09 1.17 -5.36
N ASP A 172 -29.05 0.25 -5.39
CA ASP A 172 -29.02 -0.93 -6.26
C ASP A 172 -30.19 -0.94 -7.28
N HIS A 173 -30.05 -1.74 -8.34
CA HIS A 173 -30.92 -1.85 -9.50
C HIS A 173 -31.14 -0.53 -10.26
N VAL A 174 -30.14 0.34 -10.29
CA VAL A 174 -30.22 1.64 -10.96
C VAL A 174 -30.26 1.46 -12.49
N PRO A 175 -31.29 1.94 -13.19
CA PRO A 175 -31.31 1.93 -14.65
C PRO A 175 -30.18 2.78 -15.22
N VAL A 176 -29.43 2.25 -16.20
CA VAL A 176 -28.29 2.94 -16.83
C VAL A 176 -28.71 4.31 -17.37
N SER A 177 -29.93 4.40 -17.91
CA SER A 177 -30.50 5.65 -18.42
C SER A 177 -30.63 6.78 -17.38
N SER A 178 -30.60 6.47 -16.08
CA SER A 178 -30.75 7.48 -15.01
C SER A 178 -29.43 8.09 -14.55
N LEU A 179 -28.27 7.49 -14.90
CA LEU A 179 -26.96 7.88 -14.36
C LEU A 179 -26.61 9.35 -14.65
N ILE A 180 -26.86 9.82 -15.87
CA ILE A 180 -26.58 11.23 -16.25
C ILE A 180 -27.49 12.20 -15.50
N ASP A 181 -28.75 11.85 -15.29
CA ASP A 181 -29.71 12.71 -14.61
C ASP A 181 -29.38 12.79 -13.10
N ILE A 182 -28.95 11.68 -12.49
CA ILE A 182 -28.43 11.66 -11.11
C ILE A 182 -27.13 12.47 -11.03
N TRP A 183 -26.21 12.28 -11.99
CA TRP A 183 -24.96 13.03 -12.06
C TRP A 183 -25.21 14.52 -12.23
N SER A 184 -26.33 14.96 -12.81
CA SER A 184 -26.65 16.37 -12.97
C SER A 184 -27.23 17.06 -11.72
N LEU A 185 -27.53 16.30 -10.66
CA LEU A 185 -28.13 16.85 -9.43
C LEU A 185 -27.15 17.77 -8.68
N ASP A 186 -27.74 18.77 -8.00
CA ASP A 186 -27.00 19.71 -7.17
C ASP A 186 -26.38 18.98 -5.97
N GLY A 187 -25.14 19.32 -5.64
CA GLY A 187 -24.40 18.71 -4.55
C GLY A 187 -23.74 17.37 -4.85
N VAL A 188 -24.19 16.60 -5.84
CA VAL A 188 -23.54 15.34 -6.26
C VAL A 188 -22.14 15.66 -6.81
N VAL A 189 -21.12 14.95 -6.37
CA VAL A 189 -19.72 15.16 -6.77
C VAL A 189 -19.08 13.94 -7.42
N MET A 190 -19.59 12.74 -7.13
CA MET A 190 -19.12 11.50 -7.72
C MET A 190 -20.28 10.50 -7.86
N ILE A 191 -20.24 9.66 -8.89
CA ILE A 191 -21.04 8.44 -8.97
C ILE A 191 -20.11 7.26 -9.20
N GLU A 192 -20.03 6.38 -8.20
CA GLU A 192 -19.18 5.20 -8.21
C GLU A 192 -19.95 3.96 -8.65
N GLU A 193 -19.32 3.04 -9.40
CA GLU A 193 -19.86 1.69 -9.54
C GLU A 193 -19.55 0.89 -8.27
N GLN A 194 -20.55 0.25 -7.67
CA GLN A 194 -20.29 -0.71 -6.60
C GLN A 194 -19.46 -1.87 -7.14
N THR A 195 -18.36 -2.18 -6.47
CA THR A 195 -17.53 -3.33 -6.82
C THR A 195 -18.33 -4.62 -6.63
N VAL A 196 -18.30 -5.47 -7.65
CA VAL A 196 -18.97 -6.77 -7.61
C VAL A 196 -18.00 -7.80 -7.10
N ILE A 197 -18.36 -8.39 -5.97
CA ILE A 197 -17.55 -9.37 -5.26
C ILE A 197 -18.11 -10.76 -5.59
N VAL A 198 -17.36 -11.58 -6.35
CA VAL A 198 -17.62 -13.03 -6.50
C VAL A 198 -16.33 -13.80 -6.69
N PRO A 199 -15.90 -14.57 -5.67
CA PRO A 199 -14.97 -15.68 -5.89
C PRO A 199 -14.95 -16.79 -4.82
N LEU A 200 -14.32 -17.91 -5.18
CA LEU A 200 -14.49 -19.22 -4.55
C LEU A 200 -13.17 -19.69 -3.95
N LEU A 201 -13.20 -20.40 -2.81
CA LEU A 201 -12.06 -21.17 -2.26
C LEU A 201 -11.37 -22.08 -3.30
N ASP A 202 -12.07 -22.44 -4.38
CA ASP A 202 -11.55 -23.10 -5.58
C ASP A 202 -10.34 -22.40 -6.22
N LYS A 203 -10.23 -21.08 -6.15
CA LYS A 203 -9.14 -20.30 -6.77
C LYS A 203 -7.95 -20.18 -5.84
N ALA A 204 -8.17 -19.76 -4.59
CA ALA A 204 -7.14 -19.64 -3.57
C ALA A 204 -6.29 -20.91 -3.38
N THR A 205 -6.93 -22.08 -3.27
CA THR A 205 -6.23 -23.37 -3.08
C THR A 205 -5.36 -23.77 -4.28
N ARG A 206 -5.80 -23.45 -5.50
CA ARG A 206 -5.07 -23.70 -6.75
C ARG A 206 -3.95 -22.68 -6.97
N GLY A 207 -4.22 -21.40 -6.70
CA GLY A 207 -3.25 -20.31 -6.76
C GLY A 207 -2.09 -20.52 -5.78
N SER A 208 -2.38 -21.11 -4.62
CA SER A 208 -1.37 -21.52 -3.62
C SER A 208 -0.62 -22.80 -3.97
N LYS A 209 -0.93 -23.43 -5.13
CA LYS A 209 -0.33 -24.70 -5.60
C LYS A 209 -0.45 -25.87 -4.62
N VAL A 210 -1.50 -25.89 -3.81
CA VAL A 210 -1.80 -27.02 -2.91
C VAL A 210 -2.74 -28.01 -3.58
N ARG A 211 -3.68 -27.50 -4.39
CA ARG A 211 -4.69 -28.27 -5.10
C ARG A 211 -4.47 -28.23 -6.61
N ASP A 212 -4.78 -29.34 -7.29
CA ASP A 212 -4.72 -29.53 -8.74
C ASP A 212 -5.27 -28.33 -9.52
N SER A 213 -4.48 -27.84 -10.46
CA SER A 213 -4.78 -26.64 -11.25
C SER A 213 -4.63 -26.92 -12.74
N GLU A 214 -5.38 -26.19 -13.56
CA GLU A 214 -5.21 -26.22 -15.03
C GLU A 214 -4.08 -25.27 -15.48
N ILE A 215 -3.57 -24.43 -14.58
CA ILE A 215 -2.55 -23.41 -14.84
C ILE A 215 -1.19 -23.82 -14.27
N PHE A 216 -1.20 -24.36 -13.04
CA PHE A 216 0.00 -24.81 -12.35
C PHE A 216 0.00 -26.33 -12.30
N ASP A 217 1.02 -26.92 -12.90
CA ASP A 217 1.33 -28.33 -12.68
C ASP A 217 2.07 -28.50 -11.35
N GLU A 218 2.14 -29.72 -10.81
CA GLU A 218 2.99 -30.06 -9.66
C GLU A 218 2.53 -29.42 -8.34
N THR A 219 1.22 -29.41 -8.13
CA THR A 219 0.62 -29.06 -6.84
C THR A 219 0.76 -30.22 -5.85
N MET A 220 0.69 -29.96 -4.54
CA MET A 220 0.85 -31.03 -3.52
C MET A 220 -0.12 -32.21 -3.72
N ARG A 221 -1.34 -31.96 -4.19
CA ARG A 221 -2.32 -33.00 -4.47
C ARG A 221 -2.08 -33.82 -5.72
N ASP A 222 -1.37 -33.29 -6.71
CA ASP A 222 -0.92 -34.11 -7.86
C ASP A 222 -0.03 -35.27 -7.40
N PHE A 223 0.61 -35.13 -6.22
CA PHE A 223 1.41 -36.17 -5.56
C PHE A 223 0.62 -37.00 -4.52
N GLY A 224 -0.68 -36.77 -4.39
CA GLY A 224 -1.56 -37.51 -3.49
C GLY A 224 -1.55 -37.03 -2.04
N TYR A 225 -0.98 -35.87 -1.75
CA TYR A 225 -1.00 -35.28 -0.41
C TYR A 225 -2.20 -34.34 -0.23
N ASP A 226 -3.07 -34.67 0.71
CA ASP A 226 -4.35 -34.00 0.98
C ASP A 226 -4.61 -33.75 2.48
N GLY A 227 -3.60 -33.97 3.33
CA GLY A 227 -3.66 -33.85 4.79
C GLY A 227 -4.12 -35.13 5.51
N SER A 228 -4.23 -36.26 4.81
CA SER A 228 -4.66 -37.53 5.42
C SER A 228 -3.85 -37.91 6.65
N GLY A 229 -4.55 -38.22 7.74
CA GLY A 229 -3.95 -38.70 8.99
C GLY A 229 -3.46 -37.62 9.95
N VAL A 230 -3.72 -36.34 9.64
CA VAL A 230 -3.37 -35.21 10.50
C VAL A 230 -4.62 -34.66 11.17
N VAL A 231 -4.51 -34.24 12.43
CA VAL A 231 -5.60 -33.69 13.24
C VAL A 231 -5.44 -32.18 13.39
N ILE A 232 -6.44 -31.43 12.93
CA ILE A 232 -6.49 -29.96 13.04
C ILE A 232 -7.54 -29.57 14.09
N ALA A 233 -7.09 -28.91 15.15
CA ALA A 233 -7.96 -28.24 16.11
C ALA A 233 -8.31 -26.82 15.64
N ILE A 234 -9.60 -26.53 15.50
CA ILE A 234 -10.10 -25.20 15.17
C ILE A 234 -10.54 -24.52 16.46
N LEU A 235 -9.81 -23.48 16.88
CA LEU A 235 -10.15 -22.69 18.05
C LEU A 235 -10.97 -21.48 17.57
N ASP A 236 -12.29 -21.52 17.69
CA ASP A 236 -13.14 -20.45 17.13
C ASP A 236 -14.52 -20.35 17.83
N THR A 237 -15.58 -19.98 17.10
CA THR A 237 -16.98 -19.91 17.57
C THR A 237 -17.69 -21.24 17.70
N GLY A 238 -16.99 -22.36 17.46
CA GLY A 238 -17.58 -23.69 17.29
C GLY A 238 -17.65 -24.07 15.80
N VAL A 239 -17.98 -25.33 15.50
CA VAL A 239 -18.12 -25.82 14.13
C VAL A 239 -19.46 -26.55 13.96
N ASP A 240 -20.21 -26.19 12.92
CA ASP A 240 -21.34 -26.97 12.41
C ASP A 240 -20.76 -28.18 11.65
N ASN A 241 -20.45 -29.24 12.40
CA ASN A 241 -19.78 -30.43 11.89
C ASN A 241 -20.75 -31.36 11.15
N GLU A 242 -22.06 -31.08 11.18
CA GLU A 242 -23.08 -31.76 10.39
C GLU A 242 -23.17 -31.23 8.94
N HIS A 243 -22.42 -30.18 8.62
CA HIS A 243 -22.30 -29.71 7.25
C HIS A 243 -21.58 -30.77 6.40
N PHE A 244 -22.14 -31.16 5.24
CA PHE A 244 -21.62 -32.21 4.32
C PHE A 244 -20.14 -32.07 3.84
N SER A 245 -19.51 -30.95 4.17
CA SER A 245 -18.11 -30.65 3.82
C SER A 245 -17.17 -31.00 4.99
N LEU A 246 -17.72 -31.20 6.19
CA LEU A 246 -17.03 -31.30 7.47
C LEU A 246 -17.43 -32.54 8.27
N ASP A 247 -18.49 -33.25 7.85
CA ASP A 247 -19.07 -34.40 8.53
C ASP A 247 -18.31 -35.70 8.24
N ASP A 248 -18.00 -35.99 6.97
CA ASP A 248 -17.35 -37.22 6.50
C ASP A 248 -16.21 -36.97 5.48
N PHE A 249 -15.54 -38.05 5.06
CA PHE A 249 -14.46 -37.93 4.07
C PHE A 249 -14.92 -38.01 2.61
N SER A 250 -16.02 -38.69 2.24
CA SER A 250 -16.37 -38.79 0.81
C SER A 250 -17.62 -39.59 0.38
N ASP A 251 -18.45 -40.20 1.25
CA ASP A 251 -19.33 -41.27 0.76
C ASP A 251 -20.61 -40.78 0.03
N GLU A 252 -21.24 -39.69 0.48
CA GLU A 252 -22.35 -38.98 -0.19
C GLU A 252 -22.42 -37.49 0.23
N ASN A 253 -21.67 -36.56 -0.42
CA ASN A 253 -21.63 -35.10 -0.12
C ASN A 253 -22.96 -34.30 -0.32
N ASN A 254 -24.09 -34.85 0.13
CA ASN A 254 -25.42 -34.25 0.21
C ASN A 254 -26.24 -34.76 1.42
N ASP A 255 -25.62 -35.47 2.38
CA ASP A 255 -26.32 -36.20 3.44
C ASP A 255 -26.32 -35.51 4.83
N ASN A 256 -26.85 -34.29 4.91
CA ASN A 256 -27.03 -33.54 6.16
C ASN A 256 -28.09 -34.08 7.16
N GLU A 257 -28.49 -35.36 7.05
CA GLU A 257 -29.52 -35.96 7.90
C GLU A 257 -28.95 -36.73 9.11
N LYS A 258 -27.64 -36.93 9.18
CA LYS A 258 -26.96 -37.73 10.21
C LYS A 258 -26.05 -36.87 11.08
N GLU A 259 -25.98 -37.19 12.35
CA GLU A 259 -24.98 -36.66 13.27
C GLU A 259 -23.63 -37.36 12.98
N PRO A 260 -22.46 -36.76 13.29
CA PRO A 260 -21.17 -37.33 12.94
C PRO A 260 -20.95 -38.73 13.51
N ASP A 261 -21.44 -39.02 14.71
CA ASP A 261 -21.30 -40.33 15.35
C ASP A 261 -22.13 -41.46 14.70
N GLU A 262 -23.02 -41.10 13.77
CA GLU A 262 -23.82 -42.03 12.97
C GLU A 262 -23.18 -42.37 11.61
N LEU A 263 -22.11 -41.67 11.22
CA LEU A 263 -21.39 -41.86 9.96
C LEU A 263 -20.35 -42.99 10.04
N ALA A 264 -19.98 -43.55 8.88
CA ALA A 264 -19.06 -44.67 8.81
C ALA A 264 -17.59 -44.24 9.01
N ASP A 265 -17.27 -43.02 8.61
CA ASP A 265 -15.95 -42.38 8.56
C ASP A 265 -16.04 -40.88 8.90
N PRO A 266 -16.46 -40.52 10.12
CA PRO A 266 -16.59 -39.12 10.51
C PRO A 266 -15.25 -38.39 10.51
N LYS A 267 -15.24 -37.13 10.04
CA LYS A 267 -14.06 -36.26 10.17
C LYS A 267 -13.89 -35.72 11.59
N TRP A 268 -15.00 -35.43 12.27
CA TRP A 268 -15.01 -34.89 13.62
C TRP A 268 -14.59 -35.97 14.63
N LEU A 269 -13.57 -35.67 15.45
CA LEU A 269 -13.03 -36.58 16.46
C LEU A 269 -13.50 -36.26 17.87
N GLY A 270 -13.70 -34.98 18.17
CA GLY A 270 -14.08 -34.50 19.49
C GLY A 270 -14.08 -32.98 19.59
N GLY A 271 -14.52 -32.47 20.74
CA GLY A 271 -14.58 -31.04 20.98
C GLY A 271 -14.68 -30.60 22.43
N CYS A 272 -14.51 -29.29 22.62
CA CYS A 272 -14.53 -28.61 23.93
C CYS A 272 -15.19 -27.24 23.81
N ASP A 273 -16.27 -27.02 24.59
CA ASP A 273 -16.82 -25.69 24.82
C ASP A 273 -16.11 -25.00 26.00
N ALA A 274 -15.06 -24.25 25.68
CA ALA A 274 -14.27 -23.48 26.65
C ALA A 274 -15.04 -22.26 27.20
N THR A 275 -16.13 -21.86 26.55
CA THR A 275 -16.99 -20.73 26.98
C THR A 275 -18.00 -21.13 28.04
N SER A 276 -18.28 -22.42 28.19
CA SER A 276 -19.22 -22.92 29.17
C SER A 276 -18.82 -22.62 30.62
N TRP A 277 -19.83 -22.22 31.41
CA TRP A 277 -19.73 -21.93 32.83
C TRP A 277 -19.47 -23.18 33.69
N SER A 278 -19.80 -24.37 33.17
CA SER A 278 -19.40 -25.65 33.76
C SER A 278 -18.13 -26.11 33.08
N SER A 279 -17.08 -26.40 33.84
CA SER A 279 -15.84 -26.98 33.29
C SER A 279 -16.02 -28.37 32.66
N GLN A 280 -17.26 -28.90 32.68
CA GLN A 280 -17.60 -30.28 32.32
C GLN A 280 -17.66 -30.50 30.81
N ASP A 281 -17.88 -29.43 30.04
CA ASP A 281 -18.04 -29.50 28.58
C ASP A 281 -16.68 -29.56 27.85
N CYS A 282 -15.60 -29.80 28.59
CA CYS A 282 -14.25 -30.11 28.09
C CYS A 282 -13.60 -31.29 28.86
N ASP A 283 -14.39 -32.12 29.57
CA ASP A 283 -13.84 -33.15 30.47
C ASP A 283 -13.22 -34.34 29.72
N ASP A 284 -13.78 -34.76 28.59
CA ASP A 284 -13.34 -35.95 27.85
C ASP A 284 -13.41 -35.84 26.31
N GLY A 285 -13.67 -34.64 25.78
CA GLY A 285 -13.74 -34.40 24.33
C GLY A 285 -14.99 -34.91 23.64
N SER A 286 -15.93 -35.54 24.36
CA SER A 286 -17.20 -36.03 23.78
C SER A 286 -18.26 -34.95 23.56
N ASN A 287 -17.96 -33.70 23.93
CA ASN A 287 -18.88 -32.61 23.75
C ASN A 287 -18.74 -32.04 22.34
N ASP A 288 -19.86 -31.97 21.64
CA ASP A 288 -19.99 -31.19 20.42
C ASP A 288 -20.45 -29.75 20.77
N PRO A 289 -19.57 -28.74 20.61
CA PRO A 289 -19.88 -27.36 20.95
C PRO A 289 -20.92 -26.71 20.02
N ASP A 290 -20.98 -27.12 18.74
CA ASP A 290 -21.81 -26.55 17.67
C ASP A 290 -21.55 -25.03 17.40
N ASP A 291 -21.83 -24.55 16.19
CA ASP A 291 -21.55 -23.17 15.77
C ASP A 291 -22.80 -22.27 15.75
N GLY A 292 -22.93 -21.43 16.77
CA GLY A 292 -24.00 -20.45 16.87
C GLY A 292 -23.76 -19.14 16.11
N ASP A 293 -22.55 -18.89 15.62
CA ASP A 293 -22.15 -17.63 14.96
C ASP A 293 -21.95 -17.83 13.45
N GLY A 294 -21.14 -18.81 13.05
CA GLY A 294 -20.83 -19.17 11.66
C GLY A 294 -19.37 -18.99 11.26
N HIS A 295 -18.58 -18.22 12.01
CA HIS A 295 -17.18 -17.96 11.69
C HIS A 295 -16.31 -19.23 11.74
N GLY A 296 -16.42 -20.02 12.81
CA GLY A 296 -15.65 -21.26 12.98
C GLY A 296 -15.97 -22.32 11.94
N THR A 297 -17.23 -22.44 11.51
CA THR A 297 -17.64 -23.31 10.40
C THR A 297 -16.98 -22.89 9.08
N HIS A 298 -16.96 -21.58 8.80
CA HIS A 298 -16.33 -21.03 7.61
C HIS A 298 -14.82 -21.30 7.58
N VAL A 299 -14.12 -21.04 8.70
CA VAL A 299 -12.68 -21.28 8.86
C VAL A 299 -12.36 -22.78 8.71
N SER A 300 -13.17 -23.66 9.30
CA SER A 300 -13.01 -25.12 9.19
C SER A 300 -13.12 -25.62 7.76
N GLY A 301 -14.08 -25.09 6.99
CA GLY A 301 -14.22 -25.42 5.57
C GLY A 301 -12.99 -25.04 4.74
N ILE A 302 -12.32 -23.93 5.05
CA ILE A 302 -11.09 -23.51 4.36
C ILE A 302 -9.93 -24.46 4.69
N ALA A 303 -9.78 -24.83 5.97
CA ALA A 303 -8.70 -25.70 6.39
C ALA A 303 -8.85 -27.12 5.82
N LEU A 304 -10.03 -27.73 6.00
CA LEU A 304 -10.22 -29.18 5.81
C LEU A 304 -11.52 -29.58 5.13
N GLY A 305 -12.30 -28.66 4.57
CA GLY A 305 -13.57 -28.98 3.92
C GLY A 305 -13.42 -29.91 2.71
N THR A 306 -14.22 -30.97 2.62
CA THR A 306 -14.25 -31.90 1.48
C THR A 306 -14.99 -31.35 0.26
N GLY A 307 -15.71 -30.23 0.43
CA GLY A 307 -16.43 -29.51 -0.62
C GLY A 307 -17.79 -30.13 -0.97
N ASP A 308 -18.52 -29.50 -1.90
CA ASP A 308 -19.81 -30.01 -2.40
C ASP A 308 -19.64 -31.24 -3.29
N GLU A 309 -20.74 -31.82 -3.79
CA GLU A 309 -20.70 -32.94 -4.73
C GLU A 309 -19.83 -32.67 -5.98
N ARG A 310 -19.64 -31.39 -6.33
CA ARG A 310 -18.81 -30.92 -7.45
C ARG A 310 -17.36 -30.67 -7.03
N ARG A 311 -17.06 -30.78 -5.73
CA ARG A 311 -15.78 -30.52 -5.08
C ARG A 311 -15.24 -29.12 -5.39
N ILE A 312 -16.11 -28.13 -5.58
CA ILE A 312 -15.65 -26.78 -5.96
C ILE A 312 -14.98 -26.09 -4.77
N ASN A 313 -15.67 -26.02 -3.63
CA ASN A 313 -15.19 -25.32 -2.43
C ASN A 313 -14.44 -26.26 -1.47
N GLN A 314 -13.43 -26.97 -1.98
CA GLN A 314 -12.57 -27.79 -1.13
C GLN A 314 -11.56 -26.94 -0.37
N GLY A 315 -11.38 -27.23 0.91
CA GLY A 315 -10.32 -26.67 1.74
C GLY A 315 -8.93 -27.16 1.32
N TYR A 316 -7.90 -26.72 2.04
CA TYR A 316 -6.50 -27.06 1.75
C TYR A 316 -6.17 -28.54 2.05
N ALA A 317 -6.68 -29.08 3.15
CA ALA A 317 -6.43 -30.44 3.65
C ALA A 317 -7.72 -31.26 3.86
N PRO A 318 -8.44 -31.66 2.79
CA PRO A 318 -9.70 -32.39 2.90
C PRO A 318 -9.55 -33.78 3.55
N GLY A 319 -8.35 -34.36 3.55
CA GLY A 319 -8.03 -35.62 4.23
C GLY A 319 -7.78 -35.49 5.74
N ALA A 320 -7.70 -34.27 6.28
CA ALA A 320 -7.45 -34.04 7.71
C ALA A 320 -8.71 -34.21 8.57
N TYR A 321 -8.48 -34.59 9.83
CA TYR A 321 -9.51 -34.71 10.87
C TYR A 321 -9.75 -33.38 11.58
N LEU A 322 -10.96 -33.22 12.11
CA LEU A 322 -11.43 -32.03 12.80
C LEU A 322 -11.56 -32.25 14.31
N VAL A 323 -11.00 -31.33 15.09
CA VAL A 323 -11.31 -31.15 16.52
C VAL A 323 -11.87 -29.75 16.74
N ASP A 324 -13.08 -29.65 17.30
CA ASP A 324 -13.76 -28.36 17.52
C ASP A 324 -13.51 -27.82 18.93
N VAL A 325 -12.84 -26.67 19.03
CA VAL A 325 -12.55 -26.01 20.31
C VAL A 325 -13.20 -24.63 20.33
N LYS A 326 -14.45 -24.58 20.80
CA LYS A 326 -15.20 -23.33 20.94
C LYS A 326 -14.61 -22.45 22.04
N VAL A 327 -13.88 -21.42 21.65
CA VAL A 327 -13.30 -20.39 22.54
C VAL A 327 -14.10 -19.09 22.48
N MET A 328 -14.93 -18.87 21.46
CA MET A 328 -15.82 -17.73 21.32
C MET A 328 -17.28 -18.09 21.57
N THR A 329 -18.04 -17.15 22.13
CA THR A 329 -19.48 -17.34 22.31
C THR A 329 -20.20 -17.18 20.97
N ASP A 330 -21.48 -17.58 20.88
CA ASP A 330 -22.36 -17.40 19.70
C ASP A 330 -22.59 -15.93 19.29
N ALA A 331 -21.93 -14.99 19.97
CA ALA A 331 -21.92 -13.57 19.66
C ALA A 331 -20.58 -13.13 19.02
N GLY A 332 -19.74 -14.08 18.58
CA GLY A 332 -18.46 -13.81 17.93
C GLY A 332 -17.39 -13.16 18.81
N ALA A 333 -17.56 -13.21 20.13
CA ALA A 333 -16.63 -12.57 21.08
C ALA A 333 -16.53 -13.32 22.40
N THR A 334 -15.39 -13.21 23.07
CA THR A 334 -15.14 -13.77 24.39
C THR A 334 -14.07 -12.98 25.16
N ASN A 335 -13.86 -13.32 26.42
CA ASN A 335 -12.66 -12.89 27.13
C ASN A 335 -11.57 -13.97 27.00
N SER A 336 -10.31 -13.57 27.12
CA SER A 336 -9.18 -14.47 26.95
C SER A 336 -9.11 -15.67 27.89
N ALA A 337 -9.89 -15.69 28.97
CA ALA A 337 -10.04 -16.85 29.83
C ALA A 337 -10.55 -18.11 29.07
N ALA A 338 -11.41 -17.93 28.07
CA ALA A 338 -11.88 -19.04 27.24
C ALA A 338 -10.79 -19.49 26.26
N THR A 339 -10.10 -18.55 25.61
CA THR A 339 -8.94 -18.82 24.74
C THR A 339 -7.85 -19.63 25.47
N LEU A 340 -7.44 -19.19 26.66
CA LEU A 340 -6.44 -19.88 27.48
C LEU A 340 -6.90 -21.29 27.88
N ARG A 341 -8.18 -21.46 28.17
CA ARG A 341 -8.75 -22.77 28.50
C ARG A 341 -8.80 -23.69 27.29
N GLY A 342 -9.12 -23.16 26.10
CA GLY A 342 -9.09 -23.90 24.84
C GLY A 342 -7.68 -24.36 24.51
N ILE A 343 -6.69 -23.46 24.53
CA ILE A 343 -5.27 -23.81 24.29
C ILE A 343 -4.78 -24.86 25.30
N GLN A 344 -5.09 -24.69 26.59
CA GLN A 344 -4.74 -25.70 27.60
C GLN A 344 -5.37 -27.06 27.29
N TRP A 345 -6.62 -27.08 26.86
CA TRP A 345 -7.31 -28.34 26.52
C TRP A 345 -6.69 -29.00 25.30
N VAL A 346 -6.26 -28.22 24.29
CA VAL A 346 -5.53 -28.75 23.14
C VAL A 346 -4.22 -29.40 23.58
N VAL A 347 -3.43 -28.71 24.42
CA VAL A 347 -2.17 -29.26 24.99
C VAL A 347 -2.42 -30.53 25.82
N ASP A 348 -3.50 -30.56 26.61
CA ASP A 348 -3.85 -31.74 27.41
C ASP A 348 -4.24 -32.95 26.55
N ASN A 349 -4.57 -32.75 25.27
CA ASN A 349 -4.99 -33.78 24.32
C ASN A 349 -4.03 -33.97 23.13
N VAL A 350 -2.79 -33.46 23.21
CA VAL A 350 -1.78 -33.63 22.16
C VAL A 350 -1.49 -35.10 21.82
N ASP A 351 -1.61 -36.01 22.78
CA ASP A 351 -1.43 -37.47 22.62
C ASP A 351 -2.75 -38.26 22.80
N HIS A 352 -3.91 -37.63 22.63
CA HIS A 352 -5.21 -38.27 22.90
C HIS A 352 -5.53 -39.36 21.87
N ASP A 353 -5.85 -40.58 22.33
CA ASP A 353 -6.38 -41.64 21.47
C ASP A 353 -7.89 -41.49 21.29
N TRP A 354 -8.31 -40.94 20.15
CA TRP A 354 -9.72 -40.70 19.80
C TRP A 354 -10.50 -42.00 19.49
N GLY A 355 -9.81 -43.14 19.34
CA GLY A 355 -10.44 -44.47 19.28
C GLY A 355 -11.14 -44.84 17.96
N ASN A 356 -10.91 -44.07 16.88
CA ASN A 356 -11.47 -44.31 15.55
C ASN A 356 -10.52 -45.13 14.64
N ASN A 357 -9.22 -44.81 14.54
CA ASN A 357 -8.20 -45.58 13.78
C ASN A 357 -6.74 -45.34 14.25
N GLU A 358 -5.78 -46.10 13.71
CA GLU A 358 -4.33 -45.97 14.02
C GLU A 358 -3.67 -44.70 13.40
N SER A 359 -4.40 -43.92 12.61
CA SER A 359 -3.88 -42.76 11.86
C SER A 359 -4.42 -41.40 12.36
N SER A 360 -5.07 -41.33 13.51
CA SER A 360 -5.59 -40.07 14.07
C SER A 360 -5.49 -40.07 15.59
N GLU A 361 -4.25 -40.08 16.08
CA GLU A 361 -3.93 -39.90 17.50
C GLU A 361 -3.54 -38.44 17.73
N GLY A 362 -4.12 -37.80 18.76
CA GLY A 362 -3.67 -36.50 19.22
C GLY A 362 -4.26 -35.28 18.52
N ILE A 363 -3.55 -34.16 18.64
CA ILE A 363 -3.81 -32.90 17.92
C ILE A 363 -2.46 -32.41 17.40
N ASP A 364 -2.33 -32.24 16.09
CA ASP A 364 -1.07 -31.87 15.45
C ASP A 364 -0.99 -30.37 15.14
N VAL A 365 -2.10 -29.77 14.72
CA VAL A 365 -2.18 -28.37 14.29
C VAL A 365 -3.28 -27.66 15.06
N MET A 366 -3.03 -26.44 15.52
CA MET A 366 -4.08 -25.56 16.05
C MET A 366 -4.21 -24.29 15.22
N SER A 367 -5.42 -24.05 14.69
CA SER A 367 -5.76 -22.85 13.93
C SER A 367 -6.52 -21.86 14.81
N MET A 368 -6.02 -20.62 14.88
CA MET A 368 -6.53 -19.55 15.73
C MET A 368 -6.81 -18.31 14.87
N SER A 369 -7.99 -18.28 14.26
CA SER A 369 -8.43 -17.22 13.36
C SER A 369 -8.98 -15.98 14.08
N PHE A 370 -8.35 -15.61 15.18
CA PHE A 370 -8.80 -14.53 16.05
C PHE A 370 -7.65 -13.73 16.66
N GLY A 371 -7.97 -12.50 17.07
CA GLY A 371 -7.04 -11.59 17.72
C GLY A 371 -7.70 -10.71 18.77
N SER A 372 -6.93 -9.80 19.37
CA SER A 372 -7.45 -8.85 20.37
C SER A 372 -8.38 -7.80 19.73
N GLY A 373 -9.67 -7.89 20.05
CA GLY A 373 -10.71 -6.92 19.65
C GLY A 373 -10.68 -5.65 20.51
N SER A 374 -9.64 -4.84 20.38
CA SER A 374 -9.63 -3.47 20.89
C SER A 374 -9.40 -2.53 19.72
N ASP A 375 -10.34 -1.61 19.54
CA ASP A 375 -10.14 -0.43 18.74
C ASP A 375 -8.94 0.40 19.29
N PRO A 376 -7.83 0.50 18.54
CA PRO A 376 -6.65 1.22 18.98
C PRO A 376 -6.88 2.74 18.87
N GLN A 377 -7.14 3.39 20.00
CA GLN A 377 -7.05 4.84 20.13
C GLN A 377 -5.56 5.26 20.12
N GLY A 378 -5.05 5.67 18.95
CA GLY A 378 -3.67 6.15 18.76
C GLY A 378 -2.73 5.11 18.12
N ASP A 379 -1.42 5.29 18.28
CA ASP A 379 -0.37 4.42 17.74
C ASP A 379 -0.16 3.17 18.63
N ASP A 380 -1.18 2.31 18.77
CA ASP A 380 -1.05 1.02 19.46
C ASP A 380 -0.46 -0.04 18.50
N PRO A 381 0.78 -0.52 18.72
CA PRO A 381 1.42 -1.50 17.86
C PRO A 381 0.98 -2.95 18.15
N GLY A 382 0.09 -3.16 19.11
CA GLY A 382 -0.44 -4.47 19.46
C GLY A 382 0.36 -5.15 20.59
N ASP A 383 0.43 -6.47 20.54
CA ASP A 383 1.05 -7.30 21.56
C ASP A 383 2.49 -7.67 21.18
N ASN A 384 3.39 -7.63 22.16
CA ASN A 384 4.82 -7.93 21.97
C ASN A 384 5.17 -9.36 22.43
N GLY A 385 4.27 -10.33 22.28
CA GLY A 385 4.54 -11.74 22.62
C GLY A 385 4.53 -12.07 24.13
N THR A 386 4.52 -11.07 25.02
CA THR A 386 4.61 -11.32 26.47
C THR A 386 3.26 -11.62 27.15
N SER A 387 2.15 -11.57 26.41
CA SER A 387 0.81 -11.82 26.93
C SER A 387 0.63 -13.25 27.46
N ALA A 388 -0.45 -13.50 28.22
CA ALA A 388 -0.71 -14.85 28.73
C ALA A 388 -1.10 -15.82 27.59
N GLU A 389 -1.78 -15.28 26.60
CA GLU A 389 -2.31 -15.93 25.43
C GLU A 389 -1.15 -16.28 24.47
N ALA A 390 -0.24 -15.33 24.21
CA ALA A 390 0.98 -15.61 23.45
C ALA A 390 1.85 -16.69 24.11
N ARG A 391 2.16 -16.56 25.41
CA ARG A 391 2.92 -17.60 26.13
C ARG A 391 2.22 -18.97 26.15
N ALA A 392 0.89 -19.02 26.12
CA ALA A 392 0.17 -20.29 26.03
C ALA A 392 0.34 -20.94 24.65
N VAL A 393 0.46 -20.14 23.59
CA VAL A 393 0.78 -20.62 22.25
C VAL A 393 2.20 -21.17 22.18
N ASP A 394 3.18 -20.52 22.82
CA ASP A 394 4.56 -21.03 22.88
C ASP A 394 4.62 -22.38 23.61
N GLU A 395 3.90 -22.53 24.72
CA GLU A 395 3.82 -23.81 25.45
C GLU A 395 3.12 -24.92 24.64
N ALA A 396 2.18 -24.56 23.75
CA ALA A 396 1.57 -25.52 22.83
C ALA A 396 2.54 -25.97 21.72
N ALA A 397 3.35 -25.04 21.19
CA ALA A 397 4.43 -25.37 20.26
C ALA A 397 5.48 -26.29 20.88
N GLU A 398 5.89 -26.02 22.13
CA GLU A 398 6.81 -26.88 22.89
C GLU A 398 6.22 -28.27 23.18
N ALA A 399 4.89 -28.42 23.14
CA ALA A 399 4.23 -29.72 23.25
C ALA A 399 4.17 -30.48 21.92
N GLY A 400 4.61 -29.88 20.80
CA GLY A 400 4.61 -30.48 19.46
C GLY A 400 3.43 -30.06 18.58
N ILE A 401 2.52 -29.21 19.07
CA ILE A 401 1.37 -28.73 18.30
C ILE A 401 1.81 -27.53 17.45
N VAL A 402 1.49 -27.50 16.16
CA VAL A 402 1.84 -26.38 15.28
C VAL A 402 0.84 -25.23 15.43
N PRO A 403 1.25 -24.06 15.96
CA PRO A 403 0.36 -22.91 16.11
C PRO A 403 0.26 -22.07 14.83
N VAL A 404 -0.95 -21.92 14.29
CA VAL A 404 -1.22 -21.01 13.16
C VAL A 404 -2.22 -19.94 13.60
N ALA A 405 -1.85 -18.66 13.44
CA ALA A 405 -2.63 -17.54 13.97
C ALA A 405 -2.76 -16.38 12.97
N ALA A 406 -3.93 -15.75 12.94
CA ALA A 406 -4.15 -14.53 12.15
C ALA A 406 -3.39 -13.33 12.74
N ILE A 407 -2.89 -12.42 11.88
CA ILE A 407 -2.16 -11.22 12.34
C ILE A 407 -3.09 -10.10 12.85
N GLY A 408 -4.30 -9.99 12.30
CA GLY A 408 -5.28 -8.94 12.60
C GLY A 408 -5.74 -8.17 11.35
N ASN A 409 -6.86 -7.45 11.48
CA ASN A 409 -7.61 -6.86 10.35
C ASN A 409 -7.76 -5.32 10.43
N ASP A 410 -6.81 -4.61 11.04
CA ASP A 410 -6.89 -3.16 11.25
C ASP A 410 -6.26 -2.32 10.12
N GLY A 411 -5.58 -2.95 9.15
CA GLY A 411 -4.85 -2.27 8.06
C GLY A 411 -3.66 -1.44 8.55
N ARG A 412 -3.07 -1.80 9.68
CA ARG A 412 -2.00 -1.03 10.35
C ARG A 412 -0.82 -1.91 10.73
N ARG A 413 0.30 -1.27 11.05
CA ARG A 413 1.45 -1.93 11.69
C ARG A 413 1.10 -2.34 13.12
N ARG A 414 0.45 -3.48 13.29
CA ARG A 414 -0.12 -3.94 14.56
C ARG A 414 -0.23 -5.46 14.63
N VAL A 415 0.62 -6.11 15.43
CA VAL A 415 0.58 -7.57 15.59
C VAL A 415 -0.26 -7.92 16.82
N THR A 416 -1.37 -8.62 16.63
CA THR A 416 -2.29 -8.94 17.74
C THR A 416 -1.97 -10.29 18.39
N SER A 417 -2.22 -10.42 19.68
CA SER A 417 -2.26 -11.73 20.35
C SER A 417 -3.50 -12.49 19.86
N VAL A 418 -3.41 -13.76 19.47
CA VAL A 418 -2.32 -14.72 19.75
C VAL A 418 -1.19 -14.78 18.72
N GLY A 419 -1.33 -14.12 17.58
CA GLY A 419 -0.31 -14.09 16.51
C GLY A 419 1.01 -13.41 16.88
N SER A 420 1.06 -12.70 18.01
CA SER A 420 2.29 -12.09 18.55
C SER A 420 3.25 -13.08 19.22
N SER A 421 2.86 -14.33 19.48
CA SER A 421 3.73 -15.34 20.10
C SER A 421 4.97 -15.64 19.25
N ASP A 422 6.08 -15.97 19.90
CA ASP A 422 7.35 -16.27 19.26
C ASP A 422 7.19 -17.48 18.32
N SER A 423 6.50 -18.50 18.80
CA SER A 423 6.34 -19.79 18.11
C SER A 423 5.25 -19.77 17.03
N ALA A 424 4.29 -18.84 17.08
CA ALA A 424 3.19 -18.76 16.13
C ALA A 424 3.67 -18.61 14.67
N ILE A 425 3.05 -19.37 13.76
CA ILE A 425 3.03 -19.04 12.32
C ILE A 425 1.96 -17.97 12.14
N THR A 426 2.41 -16.72 12.04
CA THR A 426 1.52 -15.56 11.98
C THR A 426 1.19 -15.23 10.54
N VAL A 427 -0.10 -15.19 10.19
CA VAL A 427 -0.58 -15.14 8.82
C VAL A 427 -1.25 -13.81 8.50
N GLY A 428 -0.72 -13.11 7.49
CA GLY A 428 -1.37 -11.95 6.87
C GLY A 428 -2.22 -12.34 5.65
N ALA A 429 -2.97 -11.38 5.12
CA ALA A 429 -3.93 -11.60 4.03
C ALA A 429 -3.53 -10.88 2.74
N ILE A 430 -3.60 -11.61 1.62
CA ILE A 430 -3.62 -11.03 0.29
C ILE A 430 -5.03 -11.06 -0.30
N ASP A 431 -5.27 -10.15 -1.23
CA ASP A 431 -6.30 -10.29 -2.25
C ASP A 431 -5.67 -11.01 -3.45
N ASP A 432 -6.23 -12.16 -3.82
CA ASP A 432 -5.79 -12.94 -4.97
C ASP A 432 -6.47 -12.47 -6.27
N GLU A 433 -7.22 -11.36 -6.22
CA GLU A 433 -7.98 -10.78 -7.33
C GLU A 433 -8.85 -11.81 -8.07
N ASN A 434 -9.11 -12.94 -7.42
CA ASN A 434 -9.93 -14.06 -7.88
C ASN A 434 -9.35 -14.80 -9.08
N THR A 435 -8.04 -14.71 -9.25
CA THR A 435 -7.28 -15.37 -10.30
C THR A 435 -6.57 -16.59 -9.71
N ILE A 436 -6.24 -17.56 -10.57
CA ILE A 436 -5.31 -18.65 -10.19
C ILE A 436 -3.88 -18.15 -10.41
N GLU A 437 -3.65 -17.36 -11.45
CA GLU A 437 -2.35 -16.73 -11.71
C GLU A 437 -2.08 -15.69 -10.64
N ARG A 438 -0.87 -15.67 -10.07
CA ARG A 438 -0.56 -14.84 -8.91
C ARG A 438 -0.03 -13.45 -9.26
N GLY A 439 -0.02 -13.11 -10.55
CA GLY A 439 0.70 -11.93 -11.06
C GLY A 439 0.15 -10.62 -10.50
N ASP A 440 -1.15 -10.59 -10.23
CA ASP A 440 -1.95 -9.48 -9.74
C ASP A 440 -2.24 -9.53 -8.22
N ASP A 441 -1.84 -10.59 -7.51
CA ASP A 441 -1.98 -10.70 -6.05
C ASP A 441 -1.38 -9.48 -5.33
N MET A 442 -2.17 -8.87 -4.45
CA MET A 442 -1.77 -7.71 -3.63
C MET A 442 -2.09 -7.92 -2.16
N ILE A 443 -1.37 -7.24 -1.27
CA ILE A 443 -1.72 -7.25 0.16
C ILE A 443 -3.13 -6.68 0.36
N ALA A 444 -3.95 -7.36 1.16
CA ALA A 444 -5.29 -6.88 1.45
C ALA A 444 -5.22 -5.63 2.33
N SER A 445 -6.00 -4.60 2.01
CA SER A 445 -5.94 -3.29 2.68
C SER A 445 -6.21 -3.34 4.20
N TYR A 446 -6.95 -4.36 4.65
CA TYR A 446 -7.22 -4.61 6.07
C TYR A 446 -6.15 -5.45 6.77
N SER A 447 -5.24 -6.11 6.05
CA SER A 447 -4.23 -6.97 6.68
C SER A 447 -3.31 -6.12 7.56
N ASN A 448 -3.15 -6.51 8.82
CA ASN A 448 -2.10 -5.91 9.63
C ASN A 448 -0.70 -6.30 9.12
N SER A 449 0.27 -5.46 9.45
CA SER A 449 1.69 -5.63 9.14
C SER A 449 2.54 -5.55 10.42
N GLY A 450 3.82 -5.92 10.32
CA GLY A 450 4.77 -5.76 11.42
C GLY A 450 5.93 -4.81 11.10
N PRO A 451 7.09 -4.98 11.76
CA PRO A 451 7.40 -6.05 12.71
C PRO A 451 6.59 -5.93 14.01
N ARG A 452 6.51 -7.04 14.76
CA ARG A 452 6.07 -7.06 16.17
C ARG A 452 7.02 -6.18 16.99
N GLU A 453 6.53 -5.56 18.06
CA GLU A 453 7.40 -4.81 18.97
C GLU A 453 8.37 -5.75 19.70
N ASP A 454 9.62 -5.32 19.86
CA ASP A 454 10.68 -5.99 20.62
C ASP A 454 10.24 -6.21 22.08
N ASP A 455 10.43 -7.42 22.60
CA ASP A 455 10.13 -7.78 23.99
C ASP A 455 11.37 -7.78 24.90
N GLY A 456 12.55 -7.57 24.32
CA GLY A 456 13.83 -7.38 24.99
C GLY A 456 14.54 -8.68 25.37
N ASP A 457 14.30 -9.77 24.64
CA ASP A 457 14.92 -11.09 24.88
C ASP A 457 16.21 -11.35 24.07
N ASP A 458 16.62 -10.39 23.23
CA ASP A 458 17.76 -10.41 22.30
C ASP A 458 17.58 -11.36 21.08
N ASN A 459 16.36 -11.77 20.72
CA ASN A 459 16.06 -12.62 19.56
C ASN A 459 15.23 -11.92 18.47
N GLU A 460 15.88 -11.02 17.71
CA GLU A 460 15.26 -10.23 16.63
C GLU A 460 14.52 -11.02 15.50
N TRP A 461 14.62 -12.36 15.49
CA TRP A 461 14.01 -13.21 14.46
C TRP A 461 12.52 -13.47 14.69
N ASP A 462 12.06 -13.48 15.95
CA ASP A 462 10.68 -13.79 16.27
C ASP A 462 9.76 -12.54 16.25
N GLU A 463 10.33 -11.34 16.16
CA GLU A 463 9.62 -10.09 15.85
C GLU A 463 9.18 -10.00 14.38
N LEU A 464 9.77 -10.80 13.49
CA LEU A 464 9.49 -10.80 12.04
C LEU A 464 8.11 -11.43 11.74
N LYS A 465 7.06 -10.66 12.00
CA LYS A 465 5.64 -11.02 11.78
C LYS A 465 4.99 -10.04 10.77
N PRO A 466 4.21 -10.48 9.77
CA PRO A 466 3.74 -11.85 9.57
C PRO A 466 4.87 -12.80 9.15
N THR A 467 4.69 -14.08 9.42
CA THR A 467 5.57 -15.15 8.94
C THR A 467 5.36 -15.35 7.45
N VAL A 468 4.11 -15.48 7.01
CA VAL A 468 3.72 -15.62 5.59
C VAL A 468 2.38 -14.94 5.37
N VAL A 469 2.00 -14.79 4.10
CA VAL A 469 0.66 -14.36 3.72
C VAL A 469 -0.04 -15.41 2.86
N ALA A 470 -1.37 -15.44 2.92
CA ALA A 470 -2.20 -16.33 2.13
C ALA A 470 -3.49 -15.62 1.69
N PRO A 471 -4.20 -16.12 0.64
CA PRO A 471 -5.49 -15.57 0.23
C PRO A 471 -6.46 -15.43 1.40
N GLY A 472 -6.98 -14.21 1.60
CA GLY A 472 -7.88 -13.88 2.70
C GLY A 472 -9.06 -13.00 2.32
N SER A 473 -9.03 -12.38 1.14
CA SER A 473 -10.15 -11.60 0.62
C SER A 473 -11.14 -12.50 -0.11
N ASN A 474 -12.43 -12.30 0.19
CA ASN A 474 -13.56 -12.81 -0.58
C ASN A 474 -13.63 -14.34 -0.68
N ILE A 475 -13.20 -15.06 0.35
CA ILE A 475 -13.13 -16.52 0.36
C ILE A 475 -14.53 -17.12 0.62
N MET A 476 -14.99 -18.02 -0.27
CA MET A 476 -16.23 -18.79 -0.07
C MET A 476 -15.97 -20.10 0.66
N SER A 477 -16.59 -20.31 1.82
CA SER A 477 -16.49 -21.54 2.60
C SER A 477 -17.82 -21.93 3.26
N ALA A 478 -17.82 -23.05 3.98
CA ALA A 478 -19.01 -23.64 4.60
C ALA A 478 -19.77 -22.61 5.46
N GLN A 479 -21.09 -22.60 5.35
CA GLN A 479 -21.96 -21.74 6.12
C GLN A 479 -22.67 -22.57 7.19
N ASN A 480 -22.75 -22.06 8.43
CA ASN A 480 -23.52 -22.74 9.47
C ASN A 480 -25.03 -22.63 9.25
N ALA A 481 -25.80 -23.60 9.75
CA ALA A 481 -27.23 -23.36 9.99
C ALA A 481 -27.41 -22.33 11.11
N ALA A 482 -28.18 -21.28 10.84
CA ALA A 482 -28.58 -20.35 11.88
C ALA A 482 -29.36 -21.08 13.00
N SER A 483 -28.67 -21.40 14.09
CA SER A 483 -29.22 -21.97 15.32
C SER A 483 -30.24 -21.01 15.94
N SER A 484 -31.49 -21.09 15.48
CA SER A 484 -32.56 -20.17 15.90
C SER A 484 -33.38 -20.68 17.09
N SER A 485 -32.91 -21.67 17.88
CA SER A 485 -33.68 -22.17 19.03
C SER A 485 -32.88 -22.47 20.29
N THR A 486 -32.83 -21.47 21.17
CA THR A 486 -32.40 -21.56 22.58
C THR A 486 -33.41 -22.29 23.49
N ILE A 487 -34.32 -23.12 22.96
CA ILE A 487 -35.35 -23.82 23.75
C ILE A 487 -34.84 -25.21 24.16
N PRO A 488 -34.64 -25.49 25.47
CA PRO A 488 -34.22 -26.81 25.93
C PRO A 488 -35.23 -27.89 25.52
N GLY A 489 -34.80 -28.85 24.69
CA GLY A 489 -35.61 -29.98 24.21
C GLY A 489 -36.39 -29.73 22.92
N ALA A 490 -36.14 -28.63 22.19
CA ALA A 490 -36.51 -28.51 20.79
C ALA A 490 -35.45 -29.21 19.91
N PRO A 491 -35.83 -29.85 18.78
CA PRO A 491 -34.85 -30.36 17.82
C PRO A 491 -34.02 -29.20 17.29
N LYS A 492 -32.68 -29.32 17.33
CA LYS A 492 -31.77 -28.42 16.62
C LYS A 492 -32.08 -28.51 15.12
N PRO A 493 -32.17 -27.40 14.38
CA PRO A 493 -32.16 -27.48 12.92
C PRO A 493 -30.80 -28.06 12.49
N LEU A 494 -30.81 -29.09 11.65
CA LEU A 494 -29.60 -29.56 10.95
C LEU A 494 -29.16 -28.50 9.92
N ALA A 495 -27.86 -28.47 9.60
CA ALA A 495 -27.17 -27.53 8.70
C ALA A 495 -27.97 -27.13 7.45
N GLU A 496 -27.90 -25.85 7.03
CA GLU A 496 -28.28 -25.45 5.67
C GLU A 496 -27.04 -25.64 4.77
N ASP A 497 -27.12 -26.53 3.77
CA ASP A 497 -26.06 -26.98 2.84
C ASP A 497 -25.47 -25.89 1.93
N SER A 498 -25.09 -24.77 2.53
CA SER A 498 -24.81 -23.51 1.86
C SER A 498 -23.37 -23.07 2.12
N TYR A 499 -22.87 -22.22 1.23
CA TYR A 499 -21.57 -21.59 1.38
C TYR A 499 -21.78 -20.10 1.49
N THR A 500 -20.99 -19.45 2.34
CA THR A 500 -20.98 -18.01 2.52
C THR A 500 -19.59 -17.46 2.24
N GLN A 501 -19.53 -16.16 1.99
CA GLN A 501 -18.29 -15.43 1.70
C GLN A 501 -17.85 -14.64 2.93
N MET A 502 -16.56 -14.68 3.24
CA MET A 502 -15.94 -13.82 4.24
C MET A 502 -14.57 -13.32 3.79
N SER A 503 -14.15 -12.18 4.34
CA SER A 503 -12.83 -11.57 4.09
C SER A 503 -12.14 -11.30 5.42
N GLY A 504 -10.85 -11.59 5.50
CA GLY A 504 -10.05 -11.36 6.69
C GLY A 504 -8.80 -12.22 6.74
N THR A 505 -7.84 -11.83 7.58
CA THR A 505 -6.70 -12.69 7.98
C THR A 505 -7.16 -13.98 8.67
N SER A 506 -8.40 -13.98 9.20
CA SER A 506 -9.12 -15.15 9.68
C SER A 506 -9.42 -16.20 8.59
N MET A 507 -9.42 -15.84 7.31
CA MET A 507 -9.57 -16.76 6.18
C MET A 507 -8.20 -17.22 5.65
N SER A 508 -7.16 -16.38 5.74
CA SER A 508 -5.78 -16.75 5.41
C SER A 508 -5.19 -17.74 6.41
N CYS A 509 -5.48 -17.58 7.71
CA CYS A 509 -5.01 -18.45 8.79
C CYS A 509 -5.33 -19.94 8.56
N PRO A 510 -6.59 -20.37 8.29
CA PRO A 510 -6.91 -21.77 8.05
C PRO A 510 -6.34 -22.31 6.74
N ALA A 511 -6.10 -21.45 5.73
CA ALA A 511 -5.41 -21.86 4.51
C ALA A 511 -3.99 -22.37 4.83
N VAL A 512 -3.26 -21.63 5.67
CA VAL A 512 -1.92 -22.05 6.13
C VAL A 512 -2.01 -23.27 7.05
N ALA A 513 -3.01 -23.34 7.95
CA ALA A 513 -3.20 -24.52 8.81
C ALA A 513 -3.45 -25.81 8.00
N GLY A 514 -4.27 -25.74 6.94
CA GLY A 514 -4.46 -26.87 6.03
C GLY A 514 -3.19 -27.21 5.26
N LEU A 515 -2.44 -26.22 4.75
CA LEU A 515 -1.13 -26.46 4.12
C LEU A 515 -0.16 -27.17 5.09
N VAL A 516 -0.09 -26.74 6.35
CA VAL A 516 0.73 -27.39 7.39
C VAL A 516 0.30 -28.84 7.60
N ALA A 517 -0.99 -29.16 7.57
CA ALA A 517 -1.46 -30.54 7.65
C ALA A 517 -1.00 -31.39 6.45
N VAL A 518 -0.94 -30.80 5.25
CA VAL A 518 -0.35 -31.49 4.08
C VAL A 518 1.15 -31.70 4.28
N MET A 519 1.88 -30.74 4.86
CA MET A 519 3.30 -30.90 5.21
C MET A 519 3.52 -32.05 6.22
N LEU A 520 2.70 -32.13 7.27
CA LEU A 520 2.78 -33.18 8.28
C LEU A 520 2.38 -34.57 7.75
N GLN A 521 1.52 -34.65 6.73
CA GLN A 521 1.27 -35.90 6.02
C GLN A 521 2.53 -36.38 5.28
N ILE A 522 3.27 -35.45 4.67
CA ILE A 522 4.52 -35.75 3.96
C ILE A 522 5.60 -36.20 4.94
N ASP A 523 5.78 -35.47 6.04
CA ASP A 523 6.70 -35.82 7.12
C ASP A 523 6.11 -35.50 8.50
N SER A 524 5.61 -36.55 9.16
CA SER A 524 5.02 -36.47 10.50
C SER A 524 6.04 -36.25 11.62
N SER A 525 7.35 -36.25 11.32
CA SER A 525 8.39 -36.00 12.32
C SER A 525 8.81 -34.55 12.44
N LEU A 526 8.24 -33.67 11.61
CA LEU A 526 8.55 -32.24 11.63
C LEU A 526 8.07 -31.58 12.91
N GLU A 527 9.00 -30.90 13.58
CA GLU A 527 8.68 -30.08 14.75
C GLU A 527 8.07 -28.72 14.32
N PRO A 528 7.28 -28.04 15.18
CA PRO A 528 6.64 -26.77 14.83
C PRO A 528 7.60 -25.69 14.28
N GLN A 529 8.81 -25.60 14.83
CA GLN A 529 9.82 -24.66 14.33
C GLN A 529 10.34 -25.04 12.93
N GLU A 530 10.49 -26.33 12.62
CA GLU A 530 10.95 -26.78 11.30
C GLU A 530 9.91 -26.48 10.22
N ILE A 531 8.61 -26.60 10.54
CA ILE A 531 7.51 -26.21 9.66
C ILE A 531 7.53 -24.70 9.41
N LYS A 532 7.71 -23.91 10.47
CA LYS A 532 7.85 -22.46 10.36
C LYS A 532 9.04 -22.10 9.47
N ASP A 533 10.19 -22.73 9.66
CA ASP A 533 11.39 -22.51 8.85
C ASP A 533 11.19 -22.90 7.38
N LEU A 534 10.47 -23.99 7.10
CA LEU A 534 10.11 -24.41 5.74
C LEU A 534 9.25 -23.35 5.05
N LEU A 535 8.23 -22.81 5.73
CA LEU A 535 7.39 -21.73 5.20
C LEU A 535 8.20 -20.44 4.96
N GLN A 536 9.07 -20.06 5.91
CA GLN A 536 9.91 -18.86 5.80
C GLN A 536 10.91 -18.95 4.64
N ASN A 537 11.40 -20.15 4.33
CA ASN A 537 12.40 -20.33 3.28
C ASN A 537 11.81 -20.56 1.89
N ASN A 538 10.58 -21.08 1.80
CA ASN A 538 10.01 -21.62 0.56
C ASN A 538 8.63 -21.00 0.24
N SER A 539 8.52 -19.68 0.36
CA SER A 539 7.35 -18.91 -0.06
C SER A 539 7.69 -17.95 -1.19
N GLU A 540 6.70 -17.56 -2.00
CA GLU A 540 6.89 -16.62 -3.11
C GLU A 540 7.09 -15.21 -2.57
N ARG A 541 8.27 -14.64 -2.83
CA ARG A 541 8.63 -13.32 -2.31
C ARG A 541 8.01 -12.18 -3.12
N ARG A 542 7.54 -11.16 -2.40
CA ARG A 542 7.07 -9.90 -2.95
C ARG A 542 7.65 -8.74 -2.13
N GLY A 543 7.95 -7.63 -2.81
CA GLY A 543 8.53 -6.44 -2.18
C GLY A 543 10.04 -6.54 -1.92
N GLN A 544 10.60 -5.48 -1.33
CA GLN A 544 11.97 -5.45 -0.82
C GLN A 544 11.98 -5.81 0.66
N ALA A 545 13.11 -6.29 1.17
CA ALA A 545 13.27 -6.59 2.58
C ALA A 545 13.13 -5.32 3.43
N SER A 546 12.29 -5.38 4.47
CA SER A 546 12.06 -4.26 5.39
C SER A 546 13.13 -4.18 6.48
N GLU A 547 13.67 -5.33 6.89
CA GLU A 547 14.71 -5.44 7.94
C GLU A 547 15.98 -6.17 7.41
N PRO A 548 16.70 -5.58 6.43
CA PRO A 548 17.82 -6.24 5.74
C PRO A 548 19.03 -6.53 6.65
N ASP A 549 19.12 -5.89 7.81
CA ASP A 549 20.17 -6.15 8.81
C ASP A 549 19.96 -7.49 9.54
N ILE A 550 18.71 -7.96 9.63
CA ILE A 550 18.34 -9.27 10.19
C ILE A 550 18.28 -10.32 9.07
N THR A 551 17.57 -10.01 7.99
CA THR A 551 17.39 -10.91 6.84
C THR A 551 17.06 -10.17 5.55
N ASP A 552 17.62 -10.63 4.43
CA ASP A 552 17.31 -10.11 3.10
C ASP A 552 16.00 -10.66 2.53
N LYS A 553 15.25 -11.45 3.33
CA LYS A 553 14.08 -12.20 2.90
C LYS A 553 12.75 -11.59 3.29
N TRP A 554 12.68 -10.98 4.47
CA TRP A 554 11.42 -10.63 5.12
C TRP A 554 10.95 -9.21 4.78
N ASN A 555 9.67 -9.08 4.44
CA ASN A 555 8.98 -7.82 4.19
C ASN A 555 7.87 -7.61 5.23
N GLU A 556 7.68 -6.37 5.67
CA GLU A 556 6.74 -6.03 6.75
C GLU A 556 5.26 -6.34 6.46
N GLN A 557 4.86 -6.37 5.19
CA GLN A 557 3.50 -6.68 4.76
C GLN A 557 3.37 -8.15 4.31
N TYR A 558 4.28 -8.61 3.46
CA TYR A 558 4.23 -9.97 2.87
C TYR A 558 4.88 -11.05 3.74
N GLY A 559 5.51 -10.69 4.84
CA GLY A 559 6.29 -11.61 5.65
C GLY A 559 7.47 -12.18 4.84
N PHE A 560 7.68 -13.49 4.93
CA PHE A 560 8.67 -14.19 4.10
C PHE A 560 8.15 -14.52 2.69
N GLY A 561 6.88 -14.20 2.40
CA GLY A 561 6.26 -14.38 1.09
C GLY A 561 4.83 -14.90 1.15
N ILE A 562 4.23 -15.00 -0.02
CA ILE A 562 2.94 -15.65 -0.23
C ILE A 562 3.16 -17.16 -0.27
N ILE A 563 2.38 -17.94 0.47
CA ILE A 563 2.55 -19.41 0.55
C ILE A 563 2.60 -20.08 -0.84
N ASP A 564 3.48 -21.08 -1.01
CA ASP A 564 3.63 -21.80 -2.28
C ASP A 564 3.84 -23.30 -2.01
N GLY A 565 2.79 -24.08 -2.27
CA GLY A 565 2.79 -25.52 -2.01
C GLY A 565 3.84 -26.28 -2.81
N ASN A 566 4.17 -25.83 -4.03
CA ASN A 566 5.18 -26.48 -4.86
C ASN A 566 6.58 -26.24 -4.29
N MET A 567 6.94 -24.99 -3.97
CA MET A 567 8.26 -24.67 -3.39
C MET A 567 8.50 -25.41 -2.06
N ILE A 568 7.47 -25.50 -1.22
CA ILE A 568 7.54 -26.24 0.05
C ILE A 568 7.72 -27.73 -0.21
N LEU A 569 6.94 -28.29 -1.13
CA LEU A 569 7.05 -29.70 -1.51
C LEU A 569 8.45 -30.03 -2.00
N GLU A 570 9.02 -29.24 -2.91
CA GLU A 570 10.40 -29.41 -3.39
C GLU A 570 11.44 -29.38 -2.26
N ALA A 571 11.29 -28.45 -1.32
CA ALA A 571 12.19 -28.33 -0.17
C ALA A 571 12.12 -29.56 0.74
N MET A 572 10.90 -30.03 1.05
CA MET A 572 10.66 -31.21 1.89
C MET A 572 11.11 -32.50 1.20
N LEU A 573 11.02 -32.56 -0.12
CA LEU A 573 11.36 -33.73 -0.92
C LEU A 573 12.83 -33.76 -1.37
N GLY A 574 13.67 -32.75 -1.09
CA GLY A 574 15.13 -32.88 -1.19
C GLY A 574 15.96 -31.73 -1.78
N GLY A 575 15.45 -30.50 -1.86
CA GLY A 575 16.22 -29.33 -2.32
C GLY A 575 17.39 -28.86 -1.42
N GLY A 576 17.66 -29.51 -0.28
CA GLY A 576 18.55 -28.96 0.76
C GLY A 576 19.55 -29.91 1.43
N VAL A 577 19.86 -31.09 0.86
CA VAL A 577 20.78 -32.04 1.51
C VAL A 577 22.14 -32.07 0.81
N ASP A 578 23.15 -31.52 1.49
CA ASP A 578 24.57 -31.83 1.28
C ASP A 578 24.73 -33.36 1.25
N PRO A 579 25.19 -33.98 0.14
CA PRO A 579 25.17 -35.42 -0.04
C PRO A 579 26.21 -36.05 0.88
N THR A 580 25.81 -36.34 2.12
CA THR A 580 26.46 -37.36 2.93
C THR A 580 25.65 -38.65 2.85
N PRO A 581 26.34 -39.79 2.66
CA PRO A 581 25.74 -40.98 2.07
C PRO A 581 24.93 -41.75 3.11
N GLY A 582 23.61 -41.56 3.09
CA GLY A 582 22.65 -42.32 3.87
C GLY A 582 21.74 -43.16 2.98
N ASN A 583 22.17 -44.40 2.70
CA ASN A 583 21.40 -45.49 2.10
C ASN A 583 21.11 -45.49 0.57
N ASN A 584 21.91 -44.80 -0.25
CA ASN A 584 21.93 -45.06 -1.69
C ASN A 584 22.58 -46.43 -1.99
N SER A 585 21.80 -47.35 -2.57
CA SER A 585 22.40 -48.48 -3.27
C SER A 585 23.11 -47.95 -4.51
N THR A 586 24.42 -47.69 -4.41
CA THR A 586 25.26 -47.37 -5.57
C THR A 586 25.44 -48.56 -6.53
N GLU A 587 24.83 -49.71 -6.23
CA GLU A 587 24.84 -50.86 -7.14
C GLU A 587 23.73 -50.68 -8.19
N PRO A 588 24.07 -50.69 -9.49
CA PRO A 588 23.08 -50.58 -10.55
C PRO A 588 22.09 -51.74 -10.45
N PRO A 589 20.79 -51.46 -10.65
CA PRO A 589 19.77 -52.49 -10.71
C PRO A 589 20.16 -53.62 -11.68
N PRO A 590 19.85 -54.89 -11.34
CA PRO A 590 20.10 -55.99 -12.25
C PRO A 590 19.23 -55.87 -13.51
N PRO A 591 19.65 -56.44 -14.66
CA PRO A 591 18.84 -56.43 -15.86
C PRO A 591 17.47 -57.07 -15.60
N GLY A 592 16.41 -56.33 -15.93
CA GLY A 592 15.04 -56.77 -15.74
C GLY A 592 14.37 -57.28 -17.02
N SER A 593 13.04 -57.32 -17.02
CA SER A 593 12.23 -57.64 -18.21
C SER A 593 10.83 -57.05 -18.12
N GLY A 594 10.42 -56.34 -19.17
CA GLY A 594 9.09 -55.74 -19.31
C GLY A 594 9.14 -54.21 -19.18
N ASP A 595 8.38 -53.52 -20.03
CA ASP A 595 8.26 -52.07 -20.03
C ASP A 595 7.21 -51.66 -18.99
N TRP A 596 7.65 -51.21 -17.81
CA TRP A 596 6.76 -50.84 -16.70
C TRP A 596 6.84 -49.35 -16.38
N VAL A 597 8.00 -48.73 -16.56
CA VAL A 597 8.23 -47.33 -16.21
C VAL A 597 7.95 -46.48 -17.43
N VAL A 598 7.17 -45.42 -17.26
CA VAL A 598 6.99 -44.35 -18.23
C VAL A 598 7.64 -43.11 -17.64
N MET A 599 8.42 -42.38 -18.46
CA MET A 599 9.01 -41.08 -18.12
C MET A 599 8.25 -40.00 -18.89
N GLU A 600 7.82 -38.95 -18.19
CA GLU A 600 6.96 -37.89 -18.73
C GLU A 600 7.62 -36.52 -18.72
N ASN A 601 8.40 -36.21 -17.68
CA ASN A 601 9.10 -34.93 -17.52
C ASN A 601 10.54 -35.21 -17.05
N PRO A 602 11.55 -34.56 -17.65
CA PRO A 602 11.46 -33.68 -18.82
C PRO A 602 10.94 -34.40 -20.06
N GLU A 603 10.20 -33.71 -20.93
CA GLU A 603 9.65 -34.34 -22.15
C GLU A 603 10.80 -34.89 -23.00
N GLU A 604 10.67 -36.08 -23.59
CA GLU A 604 11.76 -36.70 -24.34
C GLU A 604 12.29 -35.77 -25.44
N GLY A 605 13.58 -35.41 -25.36
CA GLY A 605 14.23 -34.49 -26.31
C GLY A 605 14.03 -32.99 -26.05
N SER A 606 13.42 -32.62 -24.91
CA SER A 606 13.43 -31.24 -24.39
C SER A 606 14.84 -30.77 -24.03
N TRP A 607 15.02 -29.44 -23.97
CA TRP A 607 16.25 -28.81 -23.53
C TRP A 607 16.17 -28.51 -22.03
N LEU A 608 17.25 -28.81 -21.31
CA LEU A 608 17.44 -28.38 -19.93
C LEU A 608 18.40 -27.20 -19.89
N VAL A 609 18.23 -26.31 -18.93
CA VAL A 609 19.02 -25.09 -18.77
C VAL A 609 19.94 -25.27 -17.56
N GLU A 610 21.21 -24.88 -17.70
CA GLU A 610 22.16 -24.95 -16.58
C GLU A 610 21.75 -24.03 -15.43
N GLY A 611 22.05 -24.42 -14.19
CA GLY A 611 21.66 -23.69 -12.98
C GLY A 611 20.21 -23.94 -12.54
N GLU A 612 19.34 -24.42 -13.44
CA GLU A 612 17.94 -24.70 -13.13
C GLU A 612 17.75 -26.04 -12.38
N THR A 613 16.67 -26.11 -11.62
CA THR A 613 16.21 -27.33 -10.95
C THR A 613 15.08 -27.96 -11.74
N TYR A 614 15.17 -29.27 -11.93
CA TYR A 614 14.21 -30.08 -12.68
C TYR A 614 13.71 -31.23 -11.82
N SER A 615 12.55 -31.78 -12.19
CA SER A 615 12.03 -33.00 -11.61
C SER A 615 11.89 -34.09 -12.67
N ALA A 616 12.67 -35.16 -12.53
CA ALA A 616 12.51 -36.37 -13.34
C ALA A 616 11.29 -37.13 -12.81
N ARG A 617 10.23 -37.26 -13.60
CA ARG A 617 9.00 -37.95 -13.20
C ARG A 617 8.38 -38.80 -14.29
N GLY A 618 7.52 -39.69 -13.84
CA GLY A 618 6.51 -40.33 -14.67
C GLY A 618 5.71 -41.34 -13.86
N HIS A 619 5.14 -42.34 -14.51
CA HIS A 619 4.25 -43.31 -13.87
C HIS A 619 4.60 -44.74 -14.25
N ILE A 620 3.88 -45.70 -13.64
CA ILE A 620 3.93 -47.11 -13.98
C ILE A 620 2.79 -47.45 -14.95
N ASP A 621 3.13 -48.03 -16.10
CA ASP A 621 2.18 -48.41 -17.16
C ASP A 621 1.10 -49.37 -16.62
N GLU A 622 -0.18 -49.02 -16.85
CA GLU A 622 -1.35 -49.80 -16.44
C GLU A 622 -1.38 -51.21 -17.08
N ASP A 623 -0.78 -51.42 -18.27
CA ASP A 623 -0.67 -52.75 -18.89
C ASP A 623 0.30 -53.70 -18.13
N ALA A 624 1.00 -53.19 -17.09
CA ALA A 624 1.82 -53.98 -16.18
C ALA A 624 1.01 -54.78 -15.13
N GLU A 625 -0.33 -54.71 -15.14
CA GLU A 625 -1.28 -55.41 -14.24
C GLU A 625 -1.08 -56.93 -14.06
N THR A 626 -0.18 -57.57 -14.82
CA THR A 626 0.19 -58.98 -14.65
C THR A 626 1.45 -59.23 -13.82
N ASN A 627 2.17 -58.19 -13.39
CA ASN A 627 3.50 -58.30 -12.75
C ASN A 627 3.54 -57.96 -11.25
N GLY A 628 2.41 -57.67 -10.60
CA GLY A 628 2.33 -57.40 -9.15
C GLY A 628 2.50 -55.93 -8.77
N THR A 629 2.45 -55.63 -7.47
CA THR A 629 2.61 -54.26 -6.94
C THR A 629 4.09 -53.83 -7.00
N ILE A 630 4.33 -52.58 -7.39
CA ILE A 630 5.67 -51.98 -7.42
C ILE A 630 6.08 -51.59 -6.00
N ASP A 631 7.25 -52.07 -5.58
CA ASP A 631 7.86 -51.79 -4.28
C ASP A 631 8.78 -50.56 -4.35
N GLU A 632 9.41 -50.32 -5.50
CA GLU A 632 10.43 -49.27 -5.68
C GLU A 632 10.57 -48.86 -7.15
N VAL A 633 10.79 -47.59 -7.41
CA VAL A 633 11.35 -47.10 -8.69
C VAL A 633 12.74 -46.57 -8.39
N ALA A 634 13.78 -47.10 -9.03
CA ALA A 634 15.14 -46.61 -8.89
C ALA A 634 15.48 -45.68 -10.05
N VAL A 635 16.05 -44.51 -9.74
CA VAL A 635 16.43 -43.48 -10.71
C VAL A 635 17.92 -43.17 -10.61
N ARG A 636 18.54 -42.87 -11.74
CA ARG A 636 19.92 -42.38 -11.86
C ARG A 636 19.96 -41.25 -12.87
N ILE A 637 20.68 -40.19 -12.53
CA ILE A 637 20.82 -39.00 -13.37
C ILE A 637 22.30 -38.69 -13.53
N SER A 638 22.74 -38.60 -14.78
CA SER A 638 24.12 -38.27 -15.13
C SER A 638 24.15 -37.27 -16.28
N TYR A 639 25.27 -36.58 -16.45
CA TYR A 639 25.50 -35.79 -17.66
C TYR A 639 26.80 -36.20 -18.32
N THR A 640 26.85 -36.05 -19.63
CA THR A 640 28.05 -36.30 -20.42
C THR A 640 28.69 -34.99 -20.84
N HIS A 641 29.98 -34.85 -20.54
CA HIS A 641 30.77 -33.71 -20.99
C HIS A 641 32.00 -34.17 -21.77
N ARG A 642 32.49 -33.33 -22.68
CA ARG A 642 33.65 -33.62 -23.51
C ARG A 642 34.70 -32.51 -23.37
N PRO A 643 35.69 -32.68 -22.48
CA PRO A 643 36.79 -31.74 -22.36
C PRO A 643 37.54 -31.61 -23.69
N ASP A 644 38.07 -30.41 -23.95
CA ASP A 644 38.63 -30.07 -25.25
C ASP A 644 39.85 -30.96 -25.58
N GLY A 645 39.74 -31.76 -26.65
CA GLY A 645 40.76 -32.74 -27.04
C GLY A 645 40.75 -34.09 -26.30
N GLU A 646 39.78 -34.33 -25.40
CA GLU A 646 39.62 -35.58 -24.64
C GLU A 646 38.37 -36.41 -25.07
N PRO A 647 38.31 -37.72 -24.74
CA PRO A 647 37.07 -38.51 -24.91
C PRO A 647 35.95 -38.04 -23.95
N LYS A 648 34.69 -38.30 -24.34
CA LYS A 648 33.52 -38.04 -23.48
C LYS A 648 33.70 -38.68 -22.11
N ARG A 649 33.35 -37.95 -21.06
CA ARG A 649 33.27 -38.43 -19.68
C ARG A 649 31.85 -38.26 -19.18
N GLU A 650 31.41 -39.20 -18.37
CA GLU A 650 30.12 -39.17 -17.70
C GLU A 650 30.35 -38.79 -16.24
N VAL A 651 29.55 -37.85 -15.75
CA VAL A 651 29.54 -37.40 -14.36
C VAL A 651 28.16 -37.71 -13.80
N ILE A 652 28.13 -38.35 -12.63
CA ILE A 652 26.89 -38.73 -11.96
C ILE A 652 26.43 -37.52 -11.13
N LEU A 653 25.23 -37.00 -11.44
CA LEU A 653 24.56 -35.98 -10.62
C LEU A 653 23.89 -36.66 -9.44
N LEU A 654 23.17 -37.73 -9.74
CA LEU A 654 22.43 -38.51 -8.78
C LEU A 654 22.62 -39.99 -9.13
N ASP A 655 23.30 -40.72 -8.25
CA ASP A 655 23.51 -42.16 -8.47
C ASP A 655 22.20 -42.92 -8.18
N TRP A 656 22.19 -44.23 -8.48
CA TRP A 656 21.02 -45.07 -8.23
C TRP A 656 20.48 -44.89 -6.80
N HIS A 657 19.22 -44.47 -6.73
CA HIS A 657 18.45 -44.27 -5.50
C HIS A 657 16.98 -44.50 -5.79
N ALA A 658 16.19 -44.76 -4.75
CA ALA A 658 14.74 -44.88 -4.89
C ALA A 658 14.13 -43.50 -5.14
N ALA A 659 13.42 -43.35 -6.25
CA ALA A 659 12.52 -42.25 -6.52
C ALA A 659 11.34 -42.28 -5.53
N GLN A 660 10.74 -41.11 -5.35
CA GLN A 660 9.60 -40.94 -4.46
C GLN A 660 8.33 -41.40 -5.17
N GLY A 661 7.57 -42.28 -4.52
CA GLY A 661 6.36 -42.88 -5.08
C GLY A 661 6.62 -44.13 -5.92
N THR A 662 5.63 -45.03 -5.97
CA THR A 662 5.75 -46.35 -6.63
C THR A 662 4.79 -46.54 -7.80
N SER A 663 3.75 -45.71 -7.92
CA SER A 663 2.82 -45.69 -9.05
C SER A 663 3.04 -44.45 -9.92
N ASN A 664 3.03 -43.28 -9.29
CA ASN A 664 3.62 -42.06 -9.85
C ASN A 664 4.92 -41.85 -9.11
N TRP A 665 6.01 -41.65 -9.85
CA TRP A 665 7.35 -41.54 -9.28
C TRP A 665 8.01 -40.23 -9.68
N THR A 666 8.82 -39.68 -8.78
CA THR A 666 9.53 -38.41 -9.00
C THR A 666 10.90 -38.38 -8.32
N THR A 667 11.82 -37.64 -8.91
CA THR A 667 13.16 -37.38 -8.40
C THR A 667 13.60 -35.97 -8.82
N PRO A 668 13.76 -35.02 -7.88
CA PRO A 668 14.33 -33.71 -8.19
C PRO A 668 15.83 -33.79 -8.47
N PHE A 669 16.32 -32.91 -9.34
CA PHE A 669 17.75 -32.72 -9.60
C PHE A 669 18.05 -31.31 -10.10
N THR A 670 19.15 -30.73 -9.61
CA THR A 670 19.63 -29.43 -10.07
C THR A 670 20.77 -29.61 -11.05
N LEU A 671 20.74 -28.89 -12.18
CA LEU A 671 21.86 -28.86 -13.11
C LEU A 671 22.91 -27.85 -12.62
N PRO A 672 24.19 -28.26 -12.49
CA PRO A 672 25.23 -27.33 -12.11
C PRO A 672 25.46 -26.29 -13.22
N GLU A 673 25.89 -25.09 -12.84
CA GLU A 673 26.45 -24.12 -13.78
C GLU A 673 27.79 -24.66 -14.32
N PHE A 674 27.91 -24.82 -15.63
CA PHE A 674 29.10 -25.39 -16.23
C PHE A 674 30.16 -24.32 -16.46
N THR A 675 31.40 -24.58 -16.03
CA THR A 675 32.49 -23.59 -16.18
C THR A 675 32.97 -23.50 -17.63
N GLU A 676 33.65 -22.39 -18.02
CA GLU A 676 34.20 -22.20 -19.38
C GLU A 676 35.14 -23.35 -19.85
N ASP A 677 35.66 -24.18 -18.94
CA ASP A 677 36.50 -25.33 -19.26
C ASP A 677 35.69 -26.61 -19.60
N GLU A 678 34.36 -26.58 -19.44
CA GLU A 678 33.42 -27.69 -19.62
C GLU A 678 32.49 -27.54 -20.85
N ILE A 679 32.73 -26.55 -21.70
CA ILE A 679 31.92 -26.05 -22.86
C ILE A 679 31.43 -27.10 -23.90
N ASN A 680 31.68 -28.39 -23.72
CA ASN A 680 30.96 -29.43 -24.45
C ASN A 680 30.23 -30.39 -23.50
N VAL A 681 29.37 -29.90 -22.61
CA VAL A 681 28.29 -30.72 -22.07
C VAL A 681 27.34 -31.02 -23.22
N ILE A 682 27.03 -32.30 -23.42
CA ILE A 682 26.34 -32.77 -24.62
C ILE A 682 24.90 -33.11 -24.28
N GLU A 683 24.70 -33.94 -23.25
CA GLU A 683 23.39 -34.51 -22.89
C GLU A 683 23.35 -34.82 -21.39
N VAL A 684 22.22 -34.52 -20.74
CA VAL A 684 21.80 -35.11 -19.46
C VAL A 684 21.05 -36.41 -19.77
N ILE A 685 21.35 -37.45 -19.00
CA ILE A 685 20.80 -38.79 -19.13
C ILE A 685 20.03 -39.10 -17.85
N ILE A 686 18.75 -39.39 -17.99
CA ILE A 686 17.88 -39.85 -16.90
C ILE A 686 17.58 -41.32 -17.15
N GLU A 687 17.92 -42.18 -16.20
CA GLU A 687 17.69 -43.61 -16.21
C GLU A 687 16.73 -43.99 -15.09
N ALA A 688 15.71 -44.82 -15.36
CA ALA A 688 14.81 -45.34 -14.34
C ALA A 688 14.46 -46.81 -14.55
N GLN A 689 14.22 -47.52 -13.44
CA GLN A 689 13.81 -48.93 -13.44
C GLN A 689 12.94 -49.23 -12.22
N ALA A 690 11.86 -50.00 -12.37
CA ALA A 690 10.98 -50.37 -11.27
C ALA A 690 11.25 -51.79 -10.77
N ARG A 691 11.06 -52.03 -9.48
CA ARG A 691 11.09 -53.33 -8.82
C ARG A 691 9.74 -53.65 -8.19
N ASN A 692 9.24 -54.86 -8.41
CA ASN A 692 8.00 -55.35 -7.81
C ASN A 692 8.22 -56.14 -6.49
N GLU A 693 7.12 -56.47 -5.82
CA GLU A 693 7.05 -57.31 -4.61
C GLU A 693 7.71 -58.70 -4.72
N PHE A 694 8.02 -59.15 -5.95
CA PHE A 694 8.68 -60.43 -6.22
C PHE A 694 10.18 -60.29 -6.48
N ASP A 695 10.77 -59.12 -6.19
CA ASP A 695 12.17 -58.76 -6.47
C ASP A 695 12.55 -58.86 -7.97
N GLN A 696 11.57 -58.66 -8.87
CA GLN A 696 11.80 -58.59 -10.31
C GLN A 696 11.89 -57.13 -10.75
N TRP A 697 12.88 -56.83 -11.61
CA TRP A 697 13.09 -55.50 -12.16
C TRP A 697 12.49 -55.35 -13.57
N SER A 698 12.08 -54.14 -13.93
CA SER A 698 11.62 -53.78 -15.29
C SER A 698 12.79 -53.68 -16.27
N ASP A 699 12.52 -53.53 -17.57
CA ASP A 699 13.52 -52.99 -18.47
C ASP A 699 13.88 -51.54 -18.07
N MET A 700 15.13 -51.14 -18.28
CA MET A 700 15.61 -49.79 -17.97
C MET A 700 15.13 -48.82 -19.04
N VAL A 701 14.53 -47.71 -18.60
CA VAL A 701 14.15 -46.61 -19.47
C VAL A 701 15.22 -45.53 -19.37
N GLU A 702 15.64 -45.00 -20.52
CA GLU A 702 16.67 -43.97 -20.64
C GLU A 702 16.11 -42.82 -21.48
N GLN A 703 16.12 -41.61 -20.94
CA GLN A 703 15.85 -40.37 -21.69
C GLN A 703 17.08 -39.48 -21.73
N LYS A 704 17.25 -38.75 -22.84
CA LYS A 704 18.37 -37.84 -23.08
C LYS A 704 17.87 -36.45 -23.40
N HIS A 705 18.46 -35.47 -22.74
CA HIS A 705 18.11 -34.06 -22.88
C HIS A 705 19.36 -33.24 -23.20
N GLU A 706 19.28 -32.36 -24.19
CA GLU A 706 20.36 -31.42 -24.49
C GLU A 706 20.38 -30.31 -23.42
N VAL A 707 21.57 -29.78 -23.12
CA VAL A 707 21.73 -28.71 -22.13
C VAL A 707 22.03 -27.40 -22.84
N GLY A 708 21.29 -26.35 -22.49
CA GLY A 708 21.47 -25.00 -23.00
C GLY A 708 21.68 -23.97 -21.90
N LEU A 709 21.93 -22.73 -22.32
CA LEU A 709 22.16 -21.59 -21.46
C LEU A 709 21.16 -20.49 -21.81
N VAL A 710 20.55 -19.89 -20.80
CA VAL A 710 19.71 -18.69 -20.94
C VAL A 710 20.43 -17.55 -20.24
N ALA A 711 21.15 -16.74 -21.02
CA ALA A 711 21.99 -15.67 -20.51
C ALA A 711 21.82 -14.39 -21.31
N VAL A 712 22.05 -13.26 -20.65
CA VAL A 712 22.12 -11.96 -21.32
C VAL A 712 23.34 -11.19 -20.83
N THR A 713 23.91 -10.38 -21.71
CA THR A 713 24.90 -9.37 -21.36
C THR A 713 24.39 -7.99 -21.73
N MET A 714 24.97 -6.96 -21.11
CA MET A 714 24.75 -5.57 -21.48
C MET A 714 26.09 -4.95 -21.90
N GLY A 715 26.26 -4.73 -23.20
CA GLY A 715 27.45 -4.13 -23.80
C GLY A 715 27.51 -2.60 -23.68
N GLY A 716 26.36 -1.93 -23.67
CA GLY A 716 26.28 -0.47 -23.54
C GLY A 716 24.85 0.02 -23.22
N PRO A 717 24.69 1.27 -22.75
CA PRO A 717 25.72 2.27 -22.42
C PRO A 717 26.63 1.87 -21.25
N SER A 718 27.77 2.55 -21.05
CA SER A 718 28.79 2.14 -20.07
C SER A 718 28.50 2.56 -18.62
N GLY A 719 27.54 3.47 -18.41
CA GLY A 719 27.26 4.09 -17.11
C GLY A 719 28.35 5.03 -16.57
N GLN A 720 29.42 5.27 -17.34
CA GLN A 720 30.54 6.11 -16.90
C GLN A 720 30.46 7.57 -17.36
N ASN A 721 29.69 7.84 -18.40
CA ASN A 721 29.42 9.20 -18.87
C ASN A 721 27.90 9.39 -18.93
N PRO A 722 27.41 10.61 -18.69
CA PRO A 722 26.01 10.94 -18.91
C PRO A 722 25.58 10.62 -20.35
N VAL A 723 24.32 10.25 -20.51
CA VAL A 723 23.71 9.90 -21.80
C VAL A 723 22.58 10.87 -22.12
N SER A 724 22.38 11.17 -23.41
CA SER A 724 21.39 12.13 -23.87
C SER A 724 20.85 11.80 -25.26
N GLY A 725 19.59 12.17 -25.51
CA GLY A 725 18.85 11.86 -26.75
C GLY A 725 18.63 10.36 -26.96
N ASN A 726 18.72 9.93 -28.21
CA ASN A 726 18.51 8.53 -28.58
C ASN A 726 19.74 7.65 -28.27
N VAL A 727 19.67 6.87 -27.20
CA VAL A 727 20.72 5.99 -26.67
C VAL A 727 20.43 4.54 -27.05
N ASN A 728 21.42 3.85 -27.63
CA ASN A 728 21.28 2.42 -27.93
C ASN A 728 21.72 1.59 -26.72
N VAL A 729 20.78 0.86 -26.12
CA VAL A 729 21.07 -0.19 -25.13
C VAL A 729 21.25 -1.50 -25.89
N TYR A 730 22.38 -2.17 -25.71
CA TYR A 730 22.69 -3.36 -26.49
C TYR A 730 23.54 -4.35 -25.71
N GLY A 731 23.56 -5.60 -26.16
CA GLY A 731 24.40 -6.65 -25.61
C GLY A 731 24.27 -7.94 -26.39
N THR A 732 24.68 -9.05 -25.77
CA THR A 732 24.54 -10.40 -26.33
C THR A 732 23.49 -11.18 -25.55
N TRP A 733 22.92 -12.20 -26.17
CA TRP A 733 22.01 -13.14 -25.54
C TRP A 733 22.35 -14.57 -25.96
N GLU A 734 22.04 -15.52 -25.08
CA GLU A 734 22.00 -16.96 -25.33
C GLU A 734 20.66 -17.50 -24.80
N SER A 735 20.04 -18.42 -25.52
CA SER A 735 18.76 -19.00 -25.14
C SER A 735 18.46 -20.32 -25.86
N VAL A 736 17.50 -21.07 -25.33
CA VAL A 736 16.95 -22.29 -25.93
C VAL A 736 15.57 -22.04 -26.56
N ASN A 737 15.32 -22.65 -27.72
CA ASN A 737 14.06 -22.59 -28.46
C ASN A 737 13.59 -21.17 -28.84
N GLY A 738 14.56 -20.27 -29.04
CA GLY A 738 14.28 -18.84 -29.26
C GLY A 738 14.17 -18.09 -27.94
N GLY A 739 13.45 -16.98 -27.91
CA GLY A 739 13.21 -16.22 -26.69
C GLY A 739 12.92 -14.74 -26.92
N THR A 740 12.54 -14.05 -25.87
CA THR A 740 12.21 -12.64 -25.86
C THR A 740 13.14 -11.88 -24.93
N MET A 741 13.87 -10.94 -25.49
CA MET A 741 14.68 -9.99 -24.74
C MET A 741 13.79 -8.91 -24.16
N GLN A 742 13.82 -8.76 -22.83
CA GLN A 742 13.05 -7.77 -22.09
C GLN A 742 13.97 -6.76 -21.42
N TRP A 743 13.53 -5.51 -21.34
CA TRP A 743 14.26 -4.45 -20.65
C TRP A 743 13.28 -3.47 -19.97
N ARG A 744 13.77 -2.73 -18.98
CA ARG A 744 13.01 -1.70 -18.27
C ARG A 744 13.91 -0.64 -17.65
N LEU A 745 13.31 0.48 -17.26
CA LEU A 745 13.90 1.53 -16.44
C LEU A 745 13.38 1.40 -15.00
N GLY A 746 14.27 1.44 -14.00
CA GLY A 746 13.88 1.44 -12.59
C GLY A 746 13.00 0.26 -12.18
N THR A 747 11.75 0.56 -11.83
CA THR A 747 10.69 -0.38 -11.42
C THR A 747 9.57 -0.50 -12.44
N ASP A 748 9.71 0.08 -13.62
CA ASP A 748 8.68 0.06 -14.66
C ASP A 748 8.34 -1.38 -15.10
N PRO A 749 7.14 -1.59 -15.68
CA PRO A 749 6.80 -2.86 -16.31
C PRO A 749 7.84 -3.29 -17.35
N TRP A 750 8.03 -4.60 -17.50
CA TRP A 750 8.98 -5.15 -18.47
C TRP A 750 8.53 -4.88 -19.92
N GLY A 751 9.33 -4.13 -20.65
CA GLY A 751 9.14 -3.90 -22.08
C GLY A 751 9.85 -4.96 -22.93
N VAL A 752 9.26 -5.32 -24.08
CA VAL A 752 9.90 -6.21 -25.06
C VAL A 752 10.88 -5.42 -25.92
N ALA A 753 12.18 -5.74 -25.82
CA ALA A 753 13.21 -5.16 -26.67
C ALA A 753 13.21 -5.84 -28.06
N GLN A 754 13.35 -7.17 -28.09
CA GLN A 754 13.40 -7.97 -29.32
C GLN A 754 12.93 -9.40 -29.06
N THR A 755 12.39 -10.07 -30.08
CA THR A 755 12.01 -11.49 -30.03
C THR A 755 12.79 -12.29 -31.07
N PHE A 756 13.31 -13.43 -30.66
CA PHE A 756 14.12 -14.34 -31.46
C PHE A 756 13.38 -15.67 -31.60
N GLY A 757 13.13 -16.10 -32.83
CA GLY A 757 12.59 -17.44 -33.09
C GLY A 757 13.71 -18.44 -33.39
N GLY A 758 13.49 -19.71 -33.08
CA GLY A 758 14.44 -20.78 -33.37
C GLY A 758 14.04 -22.10 -32.70
N SER A 759 14.74 -23.17 -33.02
CA SER A 759 14.64 -24.46 -32.33
C SER A 759 16.03 -24.86 -31.87
N GLY A 760 16.18 -25.28 -30.61
CA GLY A 760 17.46 -25.56 -29.96
C GLY A 760 18.19 -24.33 -29.43
N SER A 761 19.47 -24.48 -29.06
CA SER A 761 20.30 -23.38 -28.56
C SER A 761 20.59 -22.32 -29.64
N GLY A 762 20.43 -21.04 -29.30
CA GLY A 762 20.78 -19.90 -30.13
C GLY A 762 21.52 -18.84 -29.33
N SER A 763 22.36 -18.06 -30.02
CA SER A 763 23.07 -16.92 -29.45
C SER A 763 23.07 -15.77 -30.45
N GLY A 764 23.07 -14.53 -29.98
CA GLY A 764 23.12 -13.37 -30.88
C GLY A 764 23.35 -12.05 -30.15
N ASP A 765 23.27 -10.98 -30.93
CA ASP A 765 23.28 -9.60 -30.41
C ASP A 765 21.83 -9.11 -30.30
N TRP A 766 21.55 -8.30 -29.28
CA TRP A 766 20.29 -7.57 -29.13
C TRP A 766 20.57 -6.08 -28.97
N SER A 767 19.59 -5.26 -29.33
CA SER A 767 19.65 -3.82 -29.12
C SER A 767 18.27 -3.19 -29.10
N VAL A 768 18.10 -2.16 -28.29
CA VAL A 768 16.92 -1.30 -28.24
C VAL A 768 17.35 0.15 -28.17
N THR A 769 16.65 1.01 -28.90
CA THR A 769 16.85 2.46 -28.82
C THR A 769 15.98 3.00 -27.69
N TRP A 770 16.61 3.64 -26.73
CA TRP A 770 15.98 4.39 -25.65
C TRP A 770 16.06 5.88 -25.96
N ASP A 771 14.94 6.58 -25.97
CA ASP A 771 14.94 8.04 -26.03
C ASP A 771 15.00 8.61 -24.60
N THR A 772 16.13 9.22 -24.23
CA THR A 772 16.30 9.77 -22.88
C THR A 772 15.55 11.07 -22.68
N GLU A 773 15.05 11.70 -23.76
CA GLU A 773 14.25 12.93 -23.70
C GLU A 773 12.85 12.71 -23.08
N GLU A 774 12.43 11.44 -22.93
CA GLU A 774 11.15 11.07 -22.30
C GLU A 774 11.22 10.98 -20.77
N VAL A 775 12.40 11.18 -20.16
CA VAL A 775 12.61 11.09 -18.72
C VAL A 775 13.40 12.30 -18.21
N ASP A 776 13.19 12.68 -16.95
CA ASP A 776 13.88 13.81 -16.31
C ASP A 776 15.39 13.54 -16.16
N ASP A 777 16.22 14.57 -16.04
CA ASP A 777 17.64 14.39 -15.76
C ASP A 777 17.88 13.71 -14.40
N GLY A 778 18.84 12.78 -14.35
CA GLY A 778 19.11 12.03 -13.14
C GLY A 778 19.64 10.62 -13.36
N PHE A 779 19.72 9.82 -12.29
CA PHE A 779 20.24 8.46 -12.36
C PHE A 779 19.11 7.45 -12.60
N TYR A 780 19.20 6.72 -13.71
CA TYR A 780 18.27 5.66 -14.07
C TYR A 780 18.95 4.30 -14.02
N ARG A 781 18.20 3.29 -13.57
CA ARG A 781 18.65 1.90 -13.57
C ARG A 781 18.08 1.17 -14.78
N LEU A 782 18.90 0.94 -15.79
CA LEU A 782 18.62 0.03 -16.90
C LEU A 782 18.67 -1.41 -16.40
N SER A 783 17.63 -2.17 -16.67
CA SER A 783 17.57 -3.59 -16.32
C SER A 783 17.17 -4.40 -17.55
N SER A 784 17.79 -5.55 -17.75
CA SER A 784 17.58 -6.37 -18.94
C SER A 784 17.64 -7.86 -18.59
N ARG A 785 16.71 -8.66 -19.14
CA ARG A 785 16.66 -10.11 -18.98
C ARG A 785 16.21 -10.79 -20.27
N MET A 786 16.59 -12.05 -20.44
CA MET A 786 16.11 -12.92 -21.51
C MET A 786 15.02 -13.84 -20.98
N VAL A 787 13.98 -14.08 -21.77
CA VAL A 787 12.98 -15.12 -21.52
C VAL A 787 13.12 -16.14 -22.64
N SER A 788 13.39 -17.41 -22.34
CA SER A 788 13.56 -18.43 -23.37
C SER A 788 12.26 -18.75 -24.11
N GLY A 789 12.34 -19.50 -25.22
CA GLY A 789 11.15 -20.01 -25.90
C GLY A 789 10.28 -20.91 -25.02
N ASP A 790 10.89 -21.50 -23.99
CA ASP A 790 10.27 -22.40 -23.02
C ASP A 790 9.88 -21.67 -21.71
N GLY A 791 9.99 -20.32 -21.66
CA GLY A 791 9.53 -19.51 -20.53
C GLY A 791 10.54 -19.32 -19.38
N ILE A 792 11.76 -19.82 -19.51
CA ILE A 792 12.82 -19.71 -18.48
C ILE A 792 13.48 -18.33 -18.55
N TYR A 793 13.68 -17.69 -17.40
CA TYR A 793 14.28 -16.36 -17.30
C TYR A 793 15.80 -16.44 -17.09
N SER A 794 16.56 -15.60 -17.77
CA SER A 794 17.96 -15.35 -17.38
C SER A 794 18.02 -14.54 -16.08
N GLU A 795 19.19 -14.53 -15.44
CA GLU A 795 19.51 -13.48 -14.47
C GLU A 795 19.27 -12.08 -15.03
N GLU A 796 18.85 -11.17 -14.15
CA GLU A 796 18.65 -9.76 -14.47
C GLU A 796 19.98 -9.01 -14.47
N ILE A 797 20.39 -8.50 -15.63
CA ILE A 797 21.55 -7.62 -15.73
C ILE A 797 21.12 -6.16 -15.54
N ARG A 798 21.79 -5.48 -14.59
CA ARG A 798 21.49 -4.09 -14.22
C ARG A 798 22.64 -3.15 -14.54
N ARG A 799 22.32 -1.91 -14.91
CA ARG A 799 23.28 -0.83 -15.07
C ARG A 799 22.67 0.51 -14.72
N THR A 800 23.38 1.29 -13.91
CA THR A 800 22.99 2.68 -13.63
C THR A 800 23.62 3.61 -14.65
N VAL A 801 22.84 4.56 -15.15
CA VAL A 801 23.24 5.58 -16.13
C VAL A 801 22.72 6.93 -15.65
N GLU A 802 23.51 7.97 -15.84
CA GLU A 802 23.10 9.36 -15.63
C GLU A 802 22.51 9.87 -16.95
N VAL A 803 21.27 10.35 -16.93
CA VAL A 803 20.63 11.05 -18.04
C VAL A 803 20.87 12.55 -17.85
N ASP A 804 21.35 13.19 -18.91
CA ASP A 804 21.71 14.61 -18.96
C ASP A 804 21.28 15.12 -20.35
N ASN A 805 20.01 15.48 -20.50
CA ASN A 805 19.38 15.84 -21.75
C ASN A 805 19.85 17.23 -22.23
N TYR A 806 21.03 17.26 -22.88
CA TYR A 806 21.49 18.43 -23.63
C TYR A 806 20.48 18.82 -24.74
N PRO A 807 20.22 20.13 -24.97
CA PRO A 807 21.15 21.20 -24.70
C PRO A 807 20.95 21.86 -23.33
N PRO A 808 22.05 22.32 -22.72
CA PRO A 808 22.01 23.02 -21.46
C PRO A 808 21.16 24.28 -21.65
N ALA A 809 20.19 24.48 -20.77
CA ALA A 809 19.25 25.58 -20.80
C ALA A 809 19.24 26.28 -19.45
N ALA A 810 18.89 27.57 -19.45
CA ALA A 810 18.64 28.24 -18.18
C ALA A 810 17.28 27.79 -17.64
N ASN A 811 17.01 28.03 -16.35
CA ASN A 811 15.67 27.90 -15.80
C ASN A 811 15.49 28.97 -14.72
N LEU A 812 15.00 30.14 -15.11
CA LEU A 812 14.87 31.30 -14.23
C LEU A 812 13.54 31.25 -13.50
N MET A 813 13.59 31.31 -12.18
CA MET A 813 12.38 31.29 -11.37
C MET A 813 12.45 32.28 -10.19
N PHE A 814 11.29 32.71 -9.71
CA PHE A 814 11.20 33.49 -8.48
C PHE A 814 11.36 32.60 -7.25
N ARG A 815 12.35 32.92 -6.42
CA ARG A 815 12.56 32.24 -5.13
C ARG A 815 11.70 32.83 -4.02
N THR A 816 11.38 34.12 -4.11
CA THR A 816 10.58 34.84 -3.11
C THR A 816 9.45 35.62 -3.78
N GLY A 817 8.40 35.93 -3.02
CA GLY A 817 7.32 36.81 -3.46
C GLY A 817 7.80 38.25 -3.73
N LEU A 818 6.97 39.02 -4.43
CA LEU A 818 7.23 40.45 -4.63
C LEU A 818 6.99 41.24 -3.34
N SER A 819 8.02 41.97 -2.89
CA SER A 819 7.93 42.93 -1.78
C SER A 819 7.88 44.36 -2.34
N VAL A 820 6.87 45.14 -1.95
CA VAL A 820 6.78 46.57 -2.27
C VAL A 820 7.33 47.37 -1.11
N GLU A 821 8.43 48.08 -1.32
CA GLU A 821 9.18 48.75 -0.26
C GLU A 821 9.30 50.26 -0.51
N GLU A 822 9.43 51.03 0.57
CA GLU A 822 9.91 52.42 0.49
C GLU A 822 11.14 52.55 1.39
N TYR A 823 12.31 52.82 0.80
CA TYR A 823 13.60 52.82 1.49
C TYR A 823 13.89 51.52 2.25
N GLY A 824 13.61 50.37 1.61
CA GLY A 824 13.85 49.04 2.19
C GLY A 824 12.88 48.63 3.30
N ILE A 825 11.72 49.27 3.43
CA ILE A 825 10.67 48.90 4.40
C ILE A 825 9.44 48.43 3.62
N PRO A 826 8.97 47.19 3.83
CA PRO A 826 7.78 46.65 3.18
C PRO A 826 6.53 47.46 3.51
N LEU A 827 5.68 47.66 2.51
CA LEU A 827 4.41 48.37 2.60
C LEU A 827 3.26 47.43 2.25
N THR A 828 2.09 47.67 2.82
CA THR A 828 0.83 47.01 2.45
C THR A 828 -0.09 47.93 1.62
N GLU A 829 0.14 49.24 1.68
CA GLU A 829 -0.53 50.27 0.88
C GLU A 829 0.39 51.47 0.62
N THR A 830 0.07 52.27 -0.41
CA THR A 830 0.86 53.46 -0.74
C THR A 830 0.02 54.63 -1.26
N TYR A 831 0.66 55.77 -1.43
CA TYR A 831 0.04 56.99 -1.92
C TYR A 831 0.48 57.33 -3.34
N VAL A 832 -0.41 57.97 -4.09
CA VAL A 832 -0.08 58.49 -5.43
C VAL A 832 1.14 59.43 -5.38
N ASN A 833 2.04 59.26 -6.34
CA ASN A 833 3.32 59.94 -6.51
C ASN A 833 4.39 59.62 -5.46
N THR A 834 4.34 58.43 -4.85
CA THR A 834 5.38 57.91 -3.95
C THR A 834 6.39 57.11 -4.76
N PHE A 835 7.69 57.24 -4.47
CA PHE A 835 8.73 56.43 -5.11
C PHE A 835 8.97 55.18 -4.28
N LEU A 836 8.85 54.02 -4.91
CA LEU A 836 8.86 52.70 -4.27
C LEU A 836 9.90 51.80 -4.95
N GLU A 837 10.35 50.81 -4.22
CA GLU A 837 11.25 49.73 -4.64
C GLU A 837 10.44 48.42 -4.67
N ILE A 838 10.57 47.63 -5.73
CA ILE A 838 10.00 46.28 -5.84
C ILE A 838 11.17 45.32 -5.71
N ARG A 839 11.16 44.50 -4.66
CA ARG A 839 12.25 43.59 -4.31
C ARG A 839 11.80 42.14 -4.41
N THR A 840 12.66 41.29 -4.97
CA THR A 840 12.48 39.83 -5.04
C THR A 840 13.84 39.15 -5.24
N GLU A 841 13.90 37.85 -4.95
CA GLU A 841 15.03 36.97 -5.24
C GLU A 841 14.67 36.06 -6.41
N ILE A 842 15.57 35.96 -7.38
CA ILE A 842 15.46 35.04 -8.51
C ILE A 842 16.59 34.01 -8.46
N ARG A 843 16.37 32.84 -9.04
CA ARG A 843 17.34 31.75 -9.12
C ARG A 843 17.38 31.17 -10.53
N ASN A 844 18.55 30.70 -10.96
CA ASN A 844 18.68 29.88 -12.15
C ASN A 844 18.85 28.42 -11.76
N ASP A 845 17.82 27.59 -11.92
CA ASP A 845 17.86 26.15 -11.63
C ASP A 845 18.25 25.28 -12.84
N GLY A 846 18.47 25.91 -13.99
CA GLY A 846 18.99 25.25 -15.18
C GLY A 846 20.50 25.02 -15.08
N ASP A 847 21.01 24.20 -15.98
CA ASP A 847 22.42 23.81 -16.09
C ASP A 847 23.23 24.74 -17.02
N LEU A 848 22.58 25.73 -17.66
CA LEU A 848 23.23 26.82 -18.40
C LEU A 848 23.12 28.17 -17.67
N ALA A 849 24.19 28.96 -17.70
CA ALA A 849 24.16 30.35 -17.23
C ALA A 849 23.31 31.25 -18.15
N ALA A 850 22.34 31.96 -17.59
CA ALA A 850 21.57 32.99 -18.30
C ALA A 850 22.37 34.30 -18.37
N SER A 851 22.62 34.80 -19.58
CA SER A 851 23.42 36.02 -19.82
C SER A 851 22.58 37.13 -20.41
N ASN A 852 22.80 38.37 -19.96
CA ASN A 852 22.04 39.57 -20.36
C ASN A 852 20.52 39.47 -20.06
N LEU A 853 20.15 38.85 -18.94
CA LEU A 853 18.76 38.72 -18.50
C LEU A 853 18.12 40.10 -18.30
N ALA A 854 17.14 40.42 -19.13
CA ALA A 854 16.31 41.61 -18.97
C ALA A 854 15.19 41.31 -17.96
N ILE A 855 14.96 42.23 -17.03
CA ILE A 855 13.88 42.12 -16.05
C ILE A 855 13.04 43.38 -16.15
N ALA A 856 11.73 43.23 -16.36
CA ALA A 856 10.80 44.35 -16.49
C ALA A 856 9.83 44.44 -15.33
N LEU A 857 9.48 45.68 -14.99
CA LEU A 857 8.36 45.99 -14.11
C LEU A 857 7.19 46.54 -14.92
N TYR A 858 5.99 46.03 -14.69
CA TYR A 858 4.72 46.50 -15.26
C TYR A 858 3.75 46.95 -14.17
N GLU A 859 2.95 47.97 -14.46
CA GLU A 859 1.76 48.37 -13.69
C GLU A 859 0.56 48.34 -14.64
N ASP A 860 -0.46 47.55 -14.32
CA ASP A 860 -1.67 47.38 -15.13
C ASP A 860 -1.33 47.11 -16.62
N GLY A 861 -0.31 46.26 -16.85
CA GLY A 861 0.21 45.91 -18.19
C GLY A 861 1.09 46.97 -18.88
N SER A 862 1.32 48.13 -18.24
CA SER A 862 2.20 49.18 -18.77
C SER A 862 3.59 49.13 -18.15
N ARG A 863 4.63 48.99 -18.97
CA ARG A 863 6.03 48.94 -18.50
C ARG A 863 6.44 50.22 -17.77
N LYS A 864 7.02 50.09 -16.58
CA LYS A 864 7.45 51.20 -15.70
C LYS A 864 8.95 51.27 -15.50
N ASP A 865 9.61 50.13 -15.35
CA ASP A 865 11.05 50.06 -15.14
C ASP A 865 11.65 48.82 -15.81
N GLU A 866 12.97 48.83 -16.00
CA GLU A 866 13.74 47.73 -16.58
C GLU A 866 15.15 47.70 -16.01
N MET A 867 15.62 46.49 -15.69
CA MET A 867 17.01 46.22 -15.33
C MET A 867 17.55 45.12 -16.25
N VAL A 868 18.88 45.11 -16.48
CA VAL A 868 19.55 44.01 -17.18
C VAL A 868 20.64 43.46 -16.28
N LEU A 869 20.55 42.16 -15.97
CA LEU A 869 21.58 41.42 -15.25
C LEU A 869 22.62 40.88 -16.24
N PRO A 870 23.92 41.11 -16.03
CA PRO A 870 24.96 40.64 -16.94
C PRO A 870 25.00 39.12 -17.10
N SER A 871 24.89 38.39 -16.00
CA SER A 871 24.78 36.93 -15.96
C SER A 871 24.26 36.45 -14.60
N ILE A 872 23.63 35.27 -14.60
CA ILE A 872 23.33 34.46 -13.43
C ILE A 872 23.78 33.02 -13.75
N ASP A 873 24.74 32.49 -12.99
CA ASP A 873 25.27 31.14 -13.25
C ASP A 873 24.27 30.08 -12.77
N SER A 874 24.46 28.81 -13.16
CA SER A 874 23.63 27.70 -12.68
C SER A 874 23.70 27.59 -11.15
N GLY A 875 22.53 27.51 -10.51
CA GLY A 875 22.36 27.46 -9.05
C GLY A 875 22.52 28.79 -8.32
N ASP A 876 22.88 29.88 -9.02
CA ASP A 876 23.02 31.20 -8.38
C ASP A 876 21.67 31.79 -7.99
N ILE A 877 21.67 32.54 -6.88
CA ILE A 877 20.53 33.32 -6.40
C ILE A 877 20.92 34.80 -6.44
N VAL A 878 20.09 35.63 -7.07
CA VAL A 878 20.31 37.07 -7.25
C VAL A 878 19.13 37.86 -6.74
N GLU A 879 19.42 38.90 -5.96
CA GLU A 879 18.41 39.87 -5.51
C GLU A 879 18.18 40.94 -6.59
N VAL A 880 16.91 41.20 -6.89
CA VAL A 880 16.46 42.16 -7.90
C VAL A 880 15.71 43.31 -7.23
N VAL A 881 16.02 44.55 -7.63
CA VAL A 881 15.36 45.77 -7.14
C VAL A 881 14.96 46.66 -8.32
N LEU A 882 13.66 46.86 -8.51
CA LEU A 882 13.07 47.72 -9.55
C LEU A 882 12.33 48.90 -8.91
N TYR A 883 12.11 49.99 -9.64
CA TYR A 883 11.50 51.21 -9.08
C TYR A 883 10.09 51.46 -9.63
N TRP A 884 9.15 51.67 -8.72
CA TRP A 884 7.74 51.95 -9.04
C TRP A 884 7.30 53.32 -8.53
N ASN A 885 6.51 54.05 -9.32
CA ASN A 885 5.88 55.30 -8.90
C ASN A 885 4.44 55.41 -9.43
N PRO A 886 3.42 55.11 -8.60
CA PRO A 886 2.04 55.11 -9.05
C PRO A 886 1.48 56.52 -9.18
N THR A 887 0.89 56.84 -10.33
CA THR A 887 0.37 58.19 -10.65
C THR A 887 -1.15 58.33 -10.51
N THR A 888 -1.86 57.23 -10.26
CA THR A 888 -3.32 57.19 -10.12
C THR A 888 -3.74 56.36 -8.92
N VAL A 889 -4.93 56.65 -8.37
CA VAL A 889 -5.51 55.90 -7.25
C VAL A 889 -6.22 54.63 -7.73
N GLY A 890 -6.34 53.64 -6.85
CA GLY A 890 -7.00 52.36 -7.08
C GLY A 890 -6.08 51.18 -6.77
N GLU A 891 -6.63 49.97 -6.87
CA GLU A 891 -5.84 48.74 -6.87
C GLU A 891 -4.96 48.72 -8.13
N LYS A 892 -3.67 48.49 -7.95
CA LYS A 892 -2.67 48.41 -9.02
C LYS A 892 -2.09 47.01 -9.08
N THR A 893 -2.15 46.38 -10.24
CA THR A 893 -1.46 45.11 -10.46
C THR A 893 -0.05 45.42 -10.90
N VAL A 894 0.92 45.12 -10.03
CA VAL A 894 2.34 45.27 -10.28
C VAL A 894 2.90 43.90 -10.63
N MET A 895 3.57 43.78 -11.77
CA MET A 895 4.11 42.51 -12.27
C MET A 895 5.59 42.66 -12.59
N VAL A 896 6.41 41.74 -12.10
CA VAL A 896 7.81 41.59 -12.49
C VAL A 896 7.88 40.42 -13.46
N SER A 897 8.59 40.64 -14.57
CA SER A 897 8.73 39.69 -15.66
C SER A 897 10.22 39.48 -15.93
N LEU A 898 10.66 38.23 -15.83
CA LEU A 898 11.99 37.76 -16.21
C LEU A 898 11.97 37.49 -17.71
N ASP A 899 13.02 37.93 -18.39
CA ASP A 899 13.16 37.84 -19.85
C ASP A 899 11.88 38.14 -20.66
N PRO A 900 11.29 39.35 -20.52
CA PRO A 900 10.03 39.71 -21.18
C PRO A 900 10.09 39.73 -22.71
N SER A 901 11.27 39.54 -23.29
CA SER A 901 11.47 39.42 -24.75
C SER A 901 11.59 37.99 -25.23
N ASN A 902 11.59 37.00 -24.32
CA ASN A 902 11.83 35.58 -24.55
C ASN A 902 13.04 35.40 -25.50
N SER A 903 14.19 35.82 -24.99
CA SER A 903 15.48 35.90 -25.67
C SER A 903 16.54 34.94 -25.10
N ILE A 904 16.31 34.41 -23.90
CA ILE A 904 17.01 33.33 -23.22
C ILE A 904 16.11 32.10 -23.38
N GLU A 905 16.70 30.95 -23.71
CA GLU A 905 15.98 29.69 -23.86
C GLU A 905 15.95 28.99 -22.50
N GLU A 906 14.74 28.72 -22.01
CA GLU A 906 14.51 28.18 -20.66
C GLU A 906 13.83 26.82 -20.67
N LEU A 907 14.06 26.01 -19.62
CA LEU A 907 13.38 24.72 -19.44
C LEU A 907 11.88 24.90 -19.15
N ASN A 908 11.54 25.93 -18.36
CA ASN A 908 10.19 26.37 -18.10
C ASN A 908 10.06 27.85 -18.47
N GLU A 909 9.11 28.17 -19.34
CA GLU A 909 8.84 29.55 -19.76
C GLU A 909 7.65 30.15 -19.01
N ASP A 910 6.92 29.34 -18.23
CA ASP A 910 5.64 29.71 -17.61
C ASP A 910 5.80 30.32 -16.21
N ASP A 911 6.99 30.26 -15.60
CA ASP A 911 7.28 30.79 -14.25
C ASP A 911 8.05 32.13 -14.25
N ASN A 912 8.21 32.73 -15.42
CA ASN A 912 8.92 33.99 -15.63
C ASN A 912 8.16 35.25 -15.17
N ASP A 913 6.88 35.14 -14.84
CA ASP A 913 6.04 36.26 -14.41
C ASP A 913 5.51 36.09 -12.99
N GLN A 914 5.70 37.11 -12.15
CA GLN A 914 5.08 37.18 -10.83
C GLN A 914 4.37 38.51 -10.67
N SER A 915 3.17 38.50 -10.07
CA SER A 915 2.38 39.71 -9.85
C SER A 915 1.85 39.85 -8.43
N ILE A 916 1.65 41.10 -8.02
CA ILE A 916 1.04 41.48 -6.76
C ILE A 916 0.02 42.59 -7.00
N THR A 917 -1.13 42.52 -6.35
CA THR A 917 -2.10 43.63 -6.34
C THR A 917 -1.83 44.52 -5.15
N PHE A 918 -1.65 45.81 -5.41
CA PHE A 918 -1.22 46.77 -4.41
C PHE A 918 -2.13 48.02 -4.36
N PRO A 919 -2.70 48.35 -3.19
CA PRO A 919 -3.63 49.48 -3.06
C PRO A 919 -2.90 50.83 -3.10
N VAL A 920 -3.33 51.71 -4.01
CA VAL A 920 -2.84 53.10 -4.13
C VAL A 920 -3.94 54.10 -3.75
N VAL A 921 -3.76 54.80 -2.64
CA VAL A 921 -4.75 55.72 -2.09
C VAL A 921 -4.40 57.19 -2.31
N LYS A 922 -5.41 58.06 -2.17
CA LYS A 922 -5.24 59.50 -2.25
C LYS A 922 -4.66 60.03 -0.94
N ARG A 923 -3.65 60.88 -1.04
CA ARG A 923 -3.03 61.49 0.13
C ARG A 923 -3.99 62.37 0.95
N PRO A 924 -4.08 62.21 2.29
CA PRO A 924 -4.92 63.04 3.13
C PRO A 924 -4.42 64.49 3.25
N GLN A 925 -5.35 65.43 3.40
CA GLN A 925 -5.05 66.85 3.61
C GLN A 925 -4.91 67.18 5.10
N GLY A 926 -3.68 67.27 5.58
CA GLY A 926 -3.35 67.53 6.98
C GLY A 926 -2.00 66.92 7.35
N ILE A 927 -1.74 66.78 8.65
CA ILE A 927 -0.61 66.04 9.22
C ILE A 927 -1.11 64.65 9.59
N ASP A 928 -0.41 63.59 9.22
CA ASP A 928 -0.76 62.20 9.58
C ASP A 928 0.54 61.44 9.78
N LEU A 929 0.99 61.31 11.04
CA LEU A 929 2.29 60.73 11.40
C LEU A 929 2.12 59.27 11.83
N ALA A 930 2.58 58.36 10.99
CA ALA A 930 2.47 56.93 11.25
C ALA A 930 3.86 56.28 11.44
N PHE A 931 3.88 55.23 12.24
CA PHE A 931 4.89 54.17 12.12
C PHE A 931 4.36 53.06 11.23
N ARG A 932 5.22 52.52 10.38
CA ARG A 932 4.91 51.37 9.52
C ARG A 932 5.56 50.10 10.07
N ASP A 933 5.10 48.94 9.62
CA ASP A 933 5.72 47.67 10.00
C ASP A 933 7.19 47.64 9.56
N GLY A 934 8.07 47.13 10.43
CA GLY A 934 9.52 47.17 10.22
C GLY A 934 10.16 48.56 10.32
N ALA A 935 9.43 49.60 10.77
CA ALA A 935 9.97 50.95 10.93
C ALA A 935 11.02 51.07 12.04
N VAL A 936 11.06 50.13 12.99
CA VAL A 936 12.01 50.11 14.11
C VAL A 936 13.13 49.11 13.80
N ARG A 937 14.38 49.56 13.92
CA ARG A 937 15.58 48.76 13.65
C ARG A 937 16.67 49.04 14.68
N THR A 938 17.65 48.15 14.82
CA THR A 938 18.82 48.40 15.67
C THR A 938 20.13 48.45 14.89
N GLU A 939 21.09 49.22 15.42
CA GLU A 939 22.45 49.27 14.92
C GLU A 939 23.44 48.95 16.07
N PRO A 940 24.16 47.80 16.01
CA PRO A 940 24.07 46.72 14.99
C PRO A 940 22.73 45.95 15.04
N VAL A 941 22.40 45.21 13.95
CA VAL A 941 21.11 44.50 13.74
C VAL A 941 20.76 43.53 14.87
N ILE A 942 21.76 42.81 15.40
CA ILE A 942 21.66 42.09 16.68
C ILE A 942 22.54 42.83 17.68
N PRO A 943 21.95 43.58 18.62
CA PRO A 943 22.70 44.22 19.68
C PRO A 943 23.32 43.21 20.63
N ARG A 944 24.54 43.51 21.09
CA ARG A 944 25.24 42.67 22.06
C ARG A 944 24.96 43.10 23.50
N PRO A 945 24.82 42.14 24.44
CA PRO A 945 24.73 42.44 25.86
C PRO A 945 25.92 43.29 26.32
N ASN A 946 25.65 44.26 27.17
CA ASN A 946 26.61 45.20 27.75
C ASN A 946 27.26 46.18 26.77
N GLU A 947 26.87 46.23 25.51
CA GLU A 947 27.29 47.25 24.54
C GLU A 947 26.19 48.29 24.31
N GLN A 948 26.59 49.52 23.97
CA GLN A 948 25.63 50.57 23.62
C GLN A 948 25.27 50.42 22.14
N PHE A 949 23.98 50.36 21.84
CA PHE A 949 23.44 50.26 20.49
C PHE A 949 22.40 51.36 20.25
N LEU A 950 22.05 51.59 18.99
CA LEU A 950 21.00 52.53 18.61
C LEU A 950 19.72 51.76 18.27
N ILE A 951 18.61 52.17 18.86
CA ILE A 951 17.26 51.83 18.38
C ILE A 951 16.84 52.98 17.48
N THR A 952 16.74 52.71 16.20
CA THR A 952 16.29 53.67 15.20
C THR A 952 14.82 53.41 14.86
N ALA A 953 14.06 54.47 14.60
CA ALA A 953 12.73 54.33 14.05
C ALA A 953 12.50 55.34 12.94
N ARG A 954 11.76 54.95 11.91
CA ARG A 954 11.30 55.85 10.86
C ARG A 954 9.87 56.27 11.13
N VAL A 955 9.64 57.58 11.10
CA VAL A 955 8.30 58.18 11.18
C VAL A 955 7.95 58.71 9.81
N ASP A 956 6.81 58.29 9.27
CA ASP A 956 6.30 58.73 7.98
C ASP A 956 5.17 59.74 8.19
N ASN A 957 5.20 60.87 7.47
CA ASN A 957 4.09 61.80 7.38
C ASN A 957 3.27 61.47 6.13
N LEU A 958 2.25 60.63 6.32
CA LEU A 958 1.32 60.21 5.29
C LEU A 958 0.51 61.41 4.75
N GLY A 959 0.35 62.45 5.58
CA GLY A 959 -0.33 63.70 5.26
C GLY A 959 0.45 64.64 4.34
N SER A 960 -0.26 65.58 3.72
CA SER A 960 0.33 66.57 2.80
C SER A 960 0.88 67.83 3.46
N SER A 961 0.74 68.00 4.78
CA SER A 961 1.22 69.17 5.53
C SER A 961 2.39 68.84 6.44
N ASP A 962 3.35 69.77 6.56
CA ASP A 962 4.52 69.63 7.43
C ASP A 962 4.13 69.56 8.91
N ALA A 963 4.67 68.58 9.64
CA ALA A 963 4.56 68.47 11.08
C ALA A 963 5.76 69.14 11.75
N THR A 964 5.53 69.98 12.76
CA THR A 964 6.59 70.60 13.55
C THR A 964 6.32 70.41 15.03
N SER A 965 7.37 70.43 15.86
CA SER A 965 7.26 70.23 17.31
C SER A 965 6.77 68.82 17.70
N VAL A 966 7.23 67.79 16.98
CA VAL A 966 6.98 66.37 17.31
C VAL A 966 7.99 65.92 18.36
N GLU A 967 7.52 65.21 19.37
CA GLU A 967 8.30 64.57 20.42
C GLU A 967 8.04 63.07 20.36
N ALA A 968 9.11 62.28 20.23
CA ALA A 968 9.06 60.83 20.25
C ALA A 968 9.62 60.31 21.56
N THR A 969 8.90 59.41 22.22
CA THR A 969 9.30 58.77 23.48
C THR A 969 9.56 57.29 23.26
N LEU A 970 10.68 56.77 23.78
CA LEU A 970 11.00 55.35 23.84
C LEU A 970 10.64 54.80 25.22
N GLU A 971 9.79 53.79 25.25
CA GLU A 971 9.47 52.98 26.43
C GLU A 971 9.97 51.54 26.22
N ILE A 972 10.38 50.89 27.31
CA ILE A 972 10.83 49.49 27.31
C ILE A 972 9.97 48.71 28.30
N HIS A 973 9.54 47.51 27.92
CA HIS A 973 8.76 46.65 28.78
C HIS A 973 9.65 45.95 29.82
N ASN A 974 9.25 46.00 31.09
CA ASN A 974 9.91 45.30 32.19
C ASN A 974 8.87 44.59 33.09
N ASP A 975 9.30 43.92 34.16
CA ASP A 975 8.43 43.18 35.10
C ASP A 975 7.31 44.03 35.75
N LEU A 976 7.43 45.35 35.72
CA LEU A 976 6.48 46.31 36.28
C LEU A 976 5.63 47.00 35.20
N GLY A 977 5.80 46.63 33.93
CA GLY A 977 5.15 47.21 32.76
C GLY A 977 6.08 48.11 31.95
N TRP A 978 5.51 49.06 31.22
CA TRP A 978 6.26 49.94 30.32
C TRP A 978 6.94 51.08 31.08
N GLU A 979 8.26 51.20 30.91
CA GLU A 979 9.08 52.24 31.51
C GLU A 979 9.59 53.21 30.44
N LEU A 980 9.35 54.51 30.62
CA LEU A 980 9.92 55.57 29.77
C LEU A 980 11.44 55.66 29.95
N VAL A 981 12.18 55.41 28.89
CA VAL A 981 13.65 55.38 28.89
C VAL A 981 14.26 56.66 28.35
N SER A 982 13.71 57.21 27.25
CA SER A 982 14.26 58.38 26.59
C SER A 982 13.19 59.14 25.80
N SER A 983 13.44 60.42 25.50
CA SER A 983 12.65 61.18 24.54
C SER A 983 13.53 62.01 23.62
N THR A 984 13.07 62.24 22.40
CA THR A 984 13.76 63.05 21.39
C THR A 984 12.77 63.94 20.64
N ALA A 985 13.19 65.15 20.29
CA ALA A 985 12.35 66.10 19.56
C ALA A 985 12.70 66.13 18.07
N ILE A 986 11.69 65.99 17.22
CA ILE A 986 11.78 66.10 15.77
C ILE A 986 11.32 67.49 15.36
N SER A 987 12.26 68.27 14.81
CA SER A 987 12.01 69.68 14.50
C SER A 987 11.02 69.88 13.35
N LEU A 988 11.07 68.98 12.36
CA LEU A 988 10.25 69.03 11.15
C LEU A 988 10.14 67.62 10.57
N VAL A 989 8.92 67.13 10.37
CA VAL A 989 8.63 66.01 9.47
C VAL A 989 7.87 66.60 8.29
N VAL A 990 8.54 66.69 7.15
CA VAL A 990 7.95 67.29 5.93
C VAL A 990 6.72 66.48 5.52
N GLY A 991 5.65 67.15 5.10
CA GLY A 991 4.49 66.47 4.53
C GLY A 991 4.91 65.62 3.34
N GLN A 992 4.35 64.42 3.22
CA GLN A 992 4.74 63.44 2.19
C GLN A 992 6.16 62.89 2.33
N GLY A 993 6.82 63.14 3.45
CA GLY A 993 8.18 62.70 3.71
C GLY A 993 8.28 61.88 4.99
N ALA A 994 9.49 61.46 5.30
CA ALA A 994 9.81 60.70 6.49
C ALA A 994 10.87 61.43 7.33
N SER A 995 11.01 61.02 8.58
CA SER A 995 12.13 61.38 9.43
C SER A 995 12.58 60.18 10.24
N GLN A 996 13.89 59.95 10.28
CA GLN A 996 14.48 58.92 11.12
C GLN A 996 14.85 59.53 12.47
N LEU A 997 14.57 58.78 13.53
CA LEU A 997 14.95 59.09 14.89
C LEU A 997 15.77 57.94 15.48
N SER A 998 16.58 58.24 16.48
CA SER A 998 17.46 57.25 17.10
C SER A 998 17.55 57.46 18.61
N PHE A 999 17.47 56.36 19.35
CA PHE A 999 17.65 56.31 20.79
C PHE A 999 18.85 55.43 21.12
N ALA A 1000 19.80 55.94 21.90
CA ALA A 1000 20.90 55.12 22.36
C ALA A 1000 20.48 54.32 23.61
N HIS A 1001 20.64 53.01 23.57
CA HIS A 1001 20.24 52.11 24.65
C HIS A 1001 21.34 51.08 24.98
N ARG A 1002 21.25 50.47 26.18
CA ARG A 1002 22.20 49.46 26.65
C ARG A 1002 21.49 48.50 27.60
N VAL A 1003 21.50 47.21 27.25
CA VAL A 1003 20.96 46.11 28.07
C VAL A 1003 22.13 45.24 28.55
N ASN A 1004 21.99 44.57 29.69
CA ASN A 1004 23.06 43.75 30.30
C ASN A 1004 22.80 42.23 30.24
N GLN A 1005 21.67 41.81 29.68
CA GLN A 1005 21.23 40.43 29.53
C GLN A 1005 20.88 40.14 28.07
N SER A 1006 21.08 38.91 27.63
CA SER A 1006 20.60 38.41 26.33
C SER A 1006 19.13 38.01 26.43
N GLY A 1007 18.40 38.14 25.33
CA GLY A 1007 16.98 37.78 25.23
C GLY A 1007 16.15 38.84 24.48
N PRO A 1008 14.83 38.62 24.37
CA PRO A 1008 13.92 39.56 23.73
C PRO A 1008 13.79 40.84 24.57
N LEU A 1009 13.87 41.99 23.89
CA LEU A 1009 13.65 43.32 24.43
C LEU A 1009 12.45 43.93 23.72
N GLU A 1010 11.31 43.99 24.39
CA GLU A 1010 10.12 44.67 23.87
C GLU A 1010 10.29 46.19 23.99
N VAL A 1011 10.13 46.88 22.86
CA VAL A 1011 10.29 48.32 22.75
C VAL A 1011 9.01 48.95 22.20
N ARG A 1012 8.67 50.12 22.73
CA ARG A 1012 7.55 50.92 22.26
C ARG A 1012 8.02 52.33 21.99
N ILE A 1013 7.65 52.85 20.83
CA ILE A 1013 7.92 54.25 20.48
C ILE A 1013 6.58 54.95 20.24
N THR A 1014 6.38 56.10 20.87
CA THR A 1014 5.14 56.88 20.77
C THR A 1014 5.45 58.31 20.34
N LEU A 1015 4.69 58.85 19.38
CA LEU A 1015 4.76 60.24 18.97
C LEU A 1015 3.74 61.10 19.71
N SER A 1016 4.17 62.30 20.07
CA SER A 1016 3.34 63.30 20.76
C SER A 1016 3.81 64.71 20.41
N GLY A 1017 3.09 65.75 20.84
CA GLY A 1017 3.60 67.12 20.76
C GLY A 1017 2.53 68.17 20.98
N SER A 1018 2.96 69.30 21.56
CA SER A 1018 2.05 70.38 21.94
C SER A 1018 1.59 71.16 20.70
N GLY A 1019 0.41 70.83 20.17
CA GLY A 1019 -0.20 71.52 19.03
C GLY A 1019 -0.16 70.77 17.70
N LEU A 1020 0.26 69.50 17.69
CA LEU A 1020 0.09 68.61 16.55
C LEU A 1020 -1.40 68.26 16.39
N ALA A 1021 -1.91 68.42 15.18
CA ALA A 1021 -3.25 68.00 14.80
C ALA A 1021 -3.11 66.84 13.82
N ASP A 1022 -2.72 65.69 14.37
CA ASP A 1022 -2.64 64.44 13.62
C ASP A 1022 -4.05 63.98 13.21
N LEU A 1023 -4.16 63.47 11.99
CA LEU A 1023 -5.41 62.98 11.41
C LEU A 1023 -5.78 61.60 11.96
N ASP A 1024 -4.80 60.76 12.33
CA ASP A 1024 -5.03 59.43 12.87
C ASP A 1024 -4.03 59.08 13.99
N TRP A 1025 -4.41 59.39 15.23
CA TRP A 1025 -3.59 59.09 16.41
C TRP A 1025 -3.36 57.60 16.68
N SER A 1026 -4.07 56.68 16.02
CA SER A 1026 -3.97 55.25 16.30
C SER A 1026 -2.69 54.62 15.74
N ASN A 1027 -2.04 55.27 14.76
CA ASN A 1027 -0.83 54.77 14.10
C ASN A 1027 0.46 55.49 14.56
N ASN A 1028 0.35 56.42 15.53
CA ASN A 1028 1.47 57.18 16.11
C ASN A 1028 2.28 56.40 17.17
N GLN A 1029 1.99 55.12 17.35
CA GLN A 1029 2.66 54.23 18.29
C GLN A 1029 3.04 52.93 17.59
N VAL A 1030 4.26 52.45 17.85
CA VAL A 1030 4.73 51.14 17.38
C VAL A 1030 5.31 50.36 18.55
N GLU A 1031 4.99 49.06 18.60
CA GLU A 1031 5.52 48.08 19.54
C GLU A 1031 6.21 46.96 18.74
N THR A 1032 7.42 46.59 19.13
CA THR A 1032 8.14 45.46 18.50
C THR A 1032 9.11 44.83 19.49
N ALA A 1033 9.56 43.61 19.20
CA ALA A 1033 10.60 42.92 19.96
C ALA A 1033 11.96 43.07 19.25
N VAL A 1034 13.02 43.27 20.04
CA VAL A 1034 14.40 43.29 19.56
C VAL A 1034 15.15 42.15 20.23
N LEU A 1035 15.84 41.31 19.44
CA LEU A 1035 16.68 40.25 20.00
C LEU A 1035 18.07 40.79 20.38
N VAL A 1036 18.43 40.69 21.66
CA VAL A 1036 19.79 40.99 22.15
C VAL A 1036 20.54 39.68 22.36
N ASP A 1037 21.66 39.47 21.65
CA ASP A 1037 22.42 38.21 21.71
C ASP A 1037 23.92 38.45 21.38
N GLU A 1038 24.78 37.48 21.69
CA GLU A 1038 26.22 37.49 21.36
C GLU A 1038 26.50 37.12 19.89
N SER A 1039 25.48 36.61 19.17
CA SER A 1039 25.54 36.22 17.77
C SER A 1039 25.80 37.41 16.83
N THR A 1040 26.36 37.12 15.65
CA THR A 1040 26.60 38.11 14.59
C THR A 1040 26.08 37.59 13.27
N LEU A 1041 25.14 38.32 12.66
CA LEU A 1041 24.73 38.06 11.29
C LEU A 1041 25.85 38.46 10.32
N SER A 1042 26.13 37.59 9.37
CA SER A 1042 26.88 37.91 8.15
C SER A 1042 25.96 37.73 6.95
N GLY A 1043 25.59 38.82 6.28
CA GLY A 1043 24.68 38.80 5.14
C GLY A 1043 23.72 40.00 5.12
N GLY A 1044 23.01 40.20 4.01
CA GLY A 1044 22.07 41.33 3.82
C GLY A 1044 20.67 41.14 4.41
N ARG A 1045 20.40 40.03 5.13
CA ARG A 1045 19.08 39.71 5.66
C ARG A 1045 18.69 40.61 6.84
N ALA A 1046 17.47 41.13 6.82
CA ALA A 1046 16.89 41.94 7.90
C ALA A 1046 16.08 41.06 8.86
N LEU A 1047 16.34 41.16 10.17
CA LEU A 1047 15.53 40.53 11.21
C LEU A 1047 14.42 41.48 11.64
N ASN A 1048 13.18 41.18 11.26
CA ASN A 1048 11.97 41.86 11.71
C ASN A 1048 11.04 40.83 12.36
N PHE A 1049 10.40 41.22 13.46
CA PHE A 1049 9.40 40.40 14.15
C PHE A 1049 8.05 41.10 14.12
N ASP A 1050 6.99 40.33 13.89
CA ASP A 1050 5.63 40.85 13.92
C ASP A 1050 5.25 41.34 15.32
N ALA A 1051 4.23 42.19 15.40
CA ALA A 1051 3.65 42.57 16.69
C ALA A 1051 3.15 41.33 17.47
N GLY A 1052 3.68 41.13 18.68
CA GLY A 1052 3.36 39.99 19.53
C GLY A 1052 4.18 38.72 19.26
N GLU A 1053 5.15 38.76 18.36
CA GLU A 1053 6.13 37.69 18.14
C GLU A 1053 7.38 37.94 18.99
N LEU A 1054 7.75 36.95 19.81
CA LEU A 1054 8.88 37.04 20.74
C LEU A 1054 10.02 36.14 20.28
N PRO A 1055 11.18 36.69 19.89
CA PRO A 1055 12.34 35.87 19.57
C PRO A 1055 12.97 35.30 20.84
N ILE A 1056 13.06 33.97 20.90
CA ILE A 1056 13.56 33.24 22.06
C ILE A 1056 15.07 33.01 21.95
N ARG A 1057 15.55 32.50 20.81
CA ARG A 1057 16.95 32.07 20.64
C ARG A 1057 17.31 31.83 19.17
N VAL A 1058 18.59 31.97 18.82
CA VAL A 1058 19.17 31.53 17.54
C VAL A 1058 19.80 30.13 17.67
N ILE A 1059 19.52 29.22 16.74
CA ILE A 1059 20.21 27.93 16.55
C ILE A 1059 21.14 28.06 15.34
N ASP A 1060 22.41 27.68 15.52
CA ASP A 1060 23.43 27.68 14.46
C ASP A 1060 23.51 26.29 13.82
N LEU A 1061 23.27 26.21 12.51
CA LEU A 1061 23.36 25.00 11.69
C LEU A 1061 24.41 25.22 10.59
N ASP A 1062 25.66 24.89 10.89
CA ASP A 1062 26.78 24.85 9.93
C ASP A 1062 26.90 26.08 9.00
N GLY A 1063 26.62 27.28 9.52
CA GLY A 1063 26.76 28.55 8.79
C GLY A 1063 25.45 29.24 8.41
N GLU A 1064 24.31 28.58 8.62
CA GLU A 1064 22.97 29.18 8.55
C GLU A 1064 22.32 29.20 9.95
N GLY A 1065 21.80 30.36 10.37
CA GLY A 1065 21.22 30.55 11.70
C GLY A 1065 19.71 30.62 11.64
N ILE A 1066 19.01 29.76 12.37
CA ILE A 1066 17.54 29.77 12.50
C ILE A 1066 17.14 30.48 13.79
N VAL A 1067 16.17 31.39 13.74
CA VAL A 1067 15.61 32.04 14.94
C VAL A 1067 14.33 31.34 15.37
N ILE A 1068 14.29 30.90 16.63
CA ILE A 1068 13.07 30.39 17.26
C ILE A 1068 12.29 31.57 17.81
N THR A 1069 11.02 31.70 17.38
CA THR A 1069 10.09 32.71 17.87
C THR A 1069 8.89 32.06 18.58
N GLU A 1070 8.20 32.82 19.42
CA GLU A 1070 6.94 32.43 20.06
C GLU A 1070 5.87 33.47 19.73
N LYS A 1071 4.71 33.01 19.25
CA LYS A 1071 3.54 33.85 18.94
C LYS A 1071 2.29 33.17 19.48
N GLY A 1072 1.65 33.77 20.48
CA GLY A 1072 0.40 33.23 21.06
C GLY A 1072 0.55 31.89 21.81
N GLY A 1073 1.75 31.52 22.27
CA GLY A 1073 2.01 30.27 22.99
C GLY A 1073 2.38 29.06 22.11
N MET A 1074 2.57 29.26 20.81
CA MET A 1074 3.13 28.28 19.88
C MET A 1074 4.54 28.71 19.45
N LEU A 1075 5.44 27.73 19.29
CA LEU A 1075 6.79 27.94 18.77
C LEU A 1075 6.76 28.00 17.24
N SER A 1076 7.46 28.97 16.66
CA SER A 1076 7.63 29.16 15.22
C SER A 1076 9.12 29.25 14.86
N LEU A 1077 9.47 28.93 13.62
CA LEU A 1077 10.83 29.00 13.09
C LEU A 1077 10.89 30.07 11.99
N THR A 1078 11.81 31.01 12.13
CA THR A 1078 12.03 32.10 11.16
C THR A 1078 13.51 32.05 10.73
N GLY A 1079 13.76 31.88 9.41
CA GLY A 1079 15.10 31.66 8.82
C GLY A 1079 15.69 32.84 8.06
#